data_AF-A0A485LMZ9-F1
#
_entry.id   AF-A0A485LMZ9-F1
#
_cell.length_a   1.000
_cell.length_b   1.000
_cell.length_c   1.000
_cell.angle_alpha   90.00
_cell.angle_beta   90.00
_cell.angle_gamma   90.00
#
_symmetry.space_group_name_H-M   'P 1'
#
loop_
_entity.id
_entity.type
_entity.pdbx_description
1 polymer ?
#
loop_
_entity_poly.entity_id
_entity_poly.type
_entity_poly.pdbx_seq_one_letter_code
_entity_poly.pdbx_strand_id
1 'polypeptide(L)'
;MSDVHDPLLVDTTAPRDYTAVNVSFIPTTSPKPPPRLSVVAGIRAWVKRARRRRSPRVNASAPSWFVFVAKPLFYFLTVFVSAVFATVFLTLNTSYSFAVILLRPVFGWPWLGWHHEVTILGMLLRMEFRRAEFYRTHAKALDKLAGKSSTGCSPLKEREKDKLLKEIVQAQIDAVAEQIKSGEDIIKTKDTMSLSSVVVATVFFAAYLVYFWNKDWVTGDVNSKVFDALAIVLPWMLKEEMAIGLSQVLLWYKWTPFPIDMSFFRCVFKHHKRRGGVFEAQMNKLCKSVGVGAPDMAGFTEFICSLWTLFFLIQGYTVERYSGDGDVKGELANHIWLTNVYWWIHNYSALMVLYCYFPFVCAIYKAEMKDLESVGATCRTYLFLKRMGKTQTYLRTHDQSETTTPTAAPLDKFHLLRRLRFHTLLQVSDDALISHTLYVVALSTFDYTTGQVNGQTIGNLAPPTDDGEDAPIETWSPIVKSQDQQFWARHIESADGPDQLANEFPVFLLRLPKLNGEYVESTEPCMTLLSMPVMDTYMTAAMTETVTLGDVLVERNITSMDVIFNCSIVQEKKIYFAPKHKHLTCIALEVQLMKNYTVTIFIAAEVGAAFGTGSVYVQAKESPSYVRLHNPSPTVTGDVAFVQVVDEDELRAFASCSLNIDPASRRELMHRDLPEHISI
;
A
#
# COMPACT_ATOMS: atom_id res chain seq x y z
N MET A 1 -54.68 29.31 -27.25
CA MET A 1 -55.90 28.84 -26.56
C MET A 1 -55.43 28.24 -25.24
N SER A 2 -55.64 28.85 -24.06
CA SER A 2 -56.88 29.38 -23.46
C SER A 2 -57.78 28.23 -22.95
N ASP A 3 -58.20 28.11 -21.69
CA ASP A 3 -58.01 28.94 -20.46
C ASP A 3 -57.98 28.01 -19.21
N VAL A 4 -57.22 28.28 -18.14
CA VAL A 4 -57.63 28.95 -16.87
C VAL A 4 -58.98 28.49 -16.29
N HIS A 5 -58.97 27.77 -15.14
CA HIS A 5 -59.65 28.23 -13.91
C HIS A 5 -59.40 27.38 -12.64
N ASP A 6 -59.10 28.09 -11.55
CA ASP A 6 -59.23 27.73 -10.12
C ASP A 6 -60.43 28.54 -9.52
N PRO A 7 -60.81 28.41 -8.23
CA PRO A 7 -60.81 27.26 -7.30
C PRO A 7 -62.19 27.16 -6.57
N LEU A 8 -62.30 26.45 -5.43
CA LEU A 8 -63.26 26.78 -4.36
C LEU A 8 -62.81 26.27 -2.97
N LEU A 9 -63.34 26.89 -1.90
CA LEU A 9 -62.89 26.81 -0.50
C LEU A 9 -64.09 27.11 0.44
N VAL A 10 -63.91 27.04 1.77
CA VAL A 10 -64.87 27.47 2.84
C VAL A 10 -65.97 26.42 3.13
N ASP A 11 -66.45 26.14 4.36
CA ASP A 11 -66.28 26.81 5.67
C ASP A 11 -66.03 25.84 6.86
N THR A 12 -65.83 26.45 8.04
CA THR A 12 -65.65 25.97 9.39
C THR A 12 -66.97 25.61 10.12
N THR A 13 -66.89 24.86 11.24
CA THR A 13 -67.54 25.24 12.52
C THR A 13 -67.16 24.30 13.69
N ALA A 14 -67.13 24.87 14.88
CA ALA A 14 -67.09 24.24 16.22
C ALA A 14 -68.00 25.11 17.13
N PRO A 15 -68.10 24.97 18.47
CA PRO A 15 -67.59 23.93 19.40
C PRO A 15 -68.67 23.41 20.38
N ARG A 16 -68.28 22.63 21.41
CA ARG A 16 -68.81 22.77 22.79
C ARG A 16 -67.99 22.01 23.85
N ASP A 17 -67.95 22.59 25.05
CA ASP A 17 -67.15 22.17 26.21
C ASP A 17 -67.99 21.40 27.28
N TYR A 18 -67.39 21.25 28.47
CA TYR A 18 -67.90 20.69 29.74
C TYR A 18 -67.77 19.16 29.89
N THR A 19 -67.32 18.60 31.03
CA THR A 19 -66.93 19.20 32.32
C THR A 19 -65.88 18.32 33.04
N ALA A 20 -65.09 18.91 33.94
CA ALA A 20 -64.19 18.16 34.83
C ALA A 20 -64.82 17.93 36.23
N VAL A 21 -64.53 16.78 36.84
CA VAL A 21 -64.79 16.47 38.25
C VAL A 21 -63.55 15.78 38.83
N ASN A 22 -63.26 16.01 40.10
CA ASN A 22 -62.02 15.61 40.79
C ASN A 22 -62.35 14.71 42.01
N VAL A 23 -61.36 14.34 42.86
CA VAL A 23 -61.49 13.51 44.11
C VAL A 23 -61.54 11.99 43.81
N SER A 24 -60.80 11.06 44.47
CA SER A 24 -59.78 11.12 45.55
C SER A 24 -58.75 9.97 45.49
N PHE A 25 -57.64 10.12 46.23
CA PHE A 25 -56.58 9.12 46.50
C PHE A 25 -57.06 8.05 47.54
N ILE A 26 -56.36 6.95 47.91
CA ILE A 26 -55.01 6.45 47.57
C ILE A 26 -55.08 5.02 46.89
N PRO A 27 -54.59 3.82 47.35
CA PRO A 27 -54.45 2.65 46.43
C PRO A 27 -54.96 1.26 46.90
N THR A 28 -54.93 0.27 45.99
CA THR A 28 -54.69 -1.17 46.28
C THR A 28 -53.83 -1.80 45.18
N THR A 29 -53.06 -2.85 45.50
CA THR A 29 -52.06 -3.45 44.61
C THR A 29 -52.65 -4.41 43.56
N SER A 30 -52.13 -4.36 42.33
CA SER A 30 -52.41 -5.34 41.27
C SER A 30 -51.16 -5.56 40.39
N PRO A 31 -50.78 -6.81 40.08
CA PRO A 31 -49.54 -7.10 39.35
C PRO A 31 -49.67 -6.82 37.84
N LYS A 32 -48.75 -6.03 37.30
CA LYS A 32 -48.64 -5.84 35.83
C LYS A 32 -48.11 -7.11 35.16
N PRO A 33 -48.65 -7.52 33.99
CA PRO A 33 -48.03 -8.57 33.18
C PRO A 33 -46.67 -8.10 32.63
N PRO A 34 -45.72 -9.02 32.36
CA PRO A 34 -44.40 -8.67 31.87
C PRO A 34 -44.45 -8.07 30.44
N PRO A 35 -43.53 -7.15 30.09
CA PRO A 35 -43.53 -6.47 28.81
C PRO A 35 -43.24 -7.43 27.64
N ARG A 36 -43.87 -7.18 26.49
CA ARG A 36 -43.59 -7.89 25.24
C ARG A 36 -42.17 -7.58 24.75
N LEU A 37 -41.22 -8.46 25.05
CA LEU A 37 -39.89 -8.47 24.44
C LEU A 37 -40.04 -8.51 22.91
N SER A 38 -39.37 -7.58 22.20
CA SER A 38 -39.44 -7.54 20.75
C SER A 38 -38.80 -8.79 20.14
N VAL A 39 -39.37 -9.29 19.03
CA VAL A 39 -38.85 -10.46 18.32
C VAL A 39 -37.39 -10.24 17.89
N VAL A 40 -37.01 -9.00 17.56
CA VAL A 40 -35.64 -8.58 17.24
C VAL A 40 -34.67 -8.77 18.42
N ALA A 41 -35.09 -8.49 19.67
CA ALA A 41 -34.29 -8.77 20.86
C ALA A 41 -34.13 -10.28 21.08
N GLY A 42 -35.20 -11.06 20.84
CA GLY A 42 -35.15 -12.52 20.82
C GLY A 42 -34.16 -13.07 19.79
N ILE A 43 -34.17 -12.53 18.57
CA ILE A 43 -33.24 -12.89 17.49
C ILE A 43 -31.80 -12.50 17.84
N ARG A 44 -31.52 -11.28 18.32
CA ARG A 44 -30.17 -10.89 18.78
C ARG A 44 -29.67 -11.81 19.91
N ALA A 45 -30.53 -12.20 20.86
CA ALA A 45 -30.20 -13.13 21.93
C ALA A 45 -29.97 -14.57 21.43
N TRP A 46 -30.73 -15.02 20.42
CA TRP A 46 -30.56 -16.31 19.76
C TRP A 46 -29.27 -16.36 18.94
N VAL A 47 -28.95 -15.31 18.17
CA VAL A 47 -27.70 -15.17 17.41
C VAL A 47 -26.47 -15.12 18.35
N LYS A 48 -26.52 -14.40 19.48
CA LYS A 48 -25.46 -14.47 20.52
C LYS A 48 -25.33 -15.88 21.10
N ARG A 49 -26.43 -16.63 21.30
CA ARG A 49 -26.40 -18.05 21.72
C ARG A 49 -25.88 -18.99 20.62
N ALA A 50 -26.15 -18.70 19.34
CA ALA A 50 -25.68 -19.48 18.20
C ALA A 50 -24.16 -19.28 17.95
N ARG A 51 -23.66 -18.04 18.01
CA ARG A 51 -22.20 -17.76 17.99
C ARG A 51 -21.49 -18.48 19.14
N ARG A 52 -22.06 -18.51 20.36
CA ARG A 52 -21.55 -19.29 21.51
C ARG A 52 -21.78 -20.81 21.43
N ARG A 53 -22.41 -21.33 20.38
CA ARG A 53 -22.61 -22.78 20.14
C ARG A 53 -21.90 -23.32 18.89
N ARG A 54 -21.21 -22.48 18.10
CA ARG A 54 -20.30 -22.94 17.04
C ARG A 54 -18.90 -23.31 17.58
N SER A 55 -18.89 -24.19 18.57
CA SER A 55 -17.77 -25.12 18.80
C SER A 55 -18.37 -26.51 18.66
N PRO A 56 -17.97 -27.32 17.67
CA PRO A 56 -18.56 -28.63 17.49
C PRO A 56 -18.19 -29.53 18.68
N ARG A 57 -19.19 -29.99 19.43
CA ARG A 57 -19.04 -31.16 20.31
C ARG A 57 -18.91 -32.40 19.44
N VAL A 58 -17.74 -32.59 18.85
CA VAL A 58 -17.33 -33.88 18.31
C VAL A 58 -17.09 -34.78 19.53
N ASN A 59 -18.07 -35.60 19.86
CA ASN A 59 -17.93 -36.64 20.89
C ASN A 59 -17.11 -37.83 20.33
N ALA A 60 -15.86 -37.55 19.99
CA ALA A 60 -14.81 -38.53 19.75
C ALA A 60 -13.56 -38.03 20.49
N SER A 61 -13.09 -38.78 21.47
CA SER A 61 -12.10 -38.32 22.45
C SER A 61 -10.66 -38.36 21.92
N ALA A 62 -10.35 -37.54 20.93
CA ALA A 62 -8.98 -37.12 20.68
C ALA A 62 -8.47 -36.36 21.92
N PRO A 63 -7.41 -36.82 22.60
CA PRO A 63 -7.03 -36.26 23.89
C PRO A 63 -6.49 -34.83 23.71
N SER A 64 -6.78 -33.94 24.66
CA SER A 64 -6.51 -32.49 24.54
C SER A 64 -5.04 -32.16 24.27
N TRP A 65 -4.11 -32.95 24.82
CA TRP A 65 -2.67 -32.82 24.55
C TRP A 65 -2.33 -33.01 23.07
N PHE A 66 -3.04 -33.86 22.33
CA PHE A 66 -2.80 -34.09 20.91
C PHE A 66 -3.11 -32.83 20.11
N VAL A 67 -4.20 -32.12 20.42
CA VAL A 67 -4.50 -30.82 19.80
C VAL A 67 -3.49 -29.74 20.21
N PHE A 68 -2.93 -29.84 21.43
CA PHE A 68 -1.93 -28.90 21.95
C PHE A 68 -0.52 -29.11 21.38
N VAL A 69 -0.18 -30.33 20.94
CA VAL A 69 1.12 -30.69 20.35
C VAL A 69 1.05 -30.70 18.82
N ALA A 70 0.01 -31.28 18.22
CA ALA A 70 -0.14 -31.35 16.77
C ALA A 70 -0.29 -29.97 16.13
N LYS A 71 -0.90 -28.98 16.81
CA LYS A 71 -0.94 -27.60 16.31
C LYS A 71 0.46 -26.98 16.15
N PRO A 72 1.28 -26.78 17.20
CA PRO A 72 2.61 -26.20 17.03
C PRO A 72 3.53 -27.05 16.14
N LEU A 73 3.39 -28.38 16.14
CA LEU A 73 4.10 -29.25 15.19
C LEU A 73 3.68 -28.99 13.74
N PHE A 74 2.40 -28.79 13.46
CA PHE A 74 1.88 -28.44 12.14
C PHE A 74 2.30 -27.02 11.70
N TYR A 75 2.28 -26.03 12.60
CA TYR A 75 2.85 -24.71 12.36
C TYR A 75 4.36 -24.80 12.04
N PHE A 76 5.12 -25.60 12.79
CA PHE A 76 6.55 -25.80 12.54
C PHE A 76 6.81 -26.49 11.20
N LEU A 77 6.05 -27.55 10.88
CA LEU A 77 6.23 -28.33 9.65
C LEU A 77 5.84 -27.53 8.40
N THR A 78 4.75 -26.75 8.44
CA THR A 78 4.37 -25.84 7.34
C THR A 78 5.40 -24.73 7.13
N VAL A 79 5.94 -24.13 8.20
CA VAL A 79 7.02 -23.13 8.12
C VAL A 79 8.34 -23.74 7.63
N PHE A 80 8.68 -24.95 8.05
CA PHE A 80 9.88 -25.67 7.58
C PHE A 80 9.80 -25.97 6.08
N VAL A 81 8.67 -26.53 5.61
CA VAL A 81 8.43 -26.77 4.18
C VAL A 81 8.44 -25.47 3.38
N SER A 82 7.83 -24.41 3.90
CA SER A 82 7.94 -23.06 3.33
C SER A 82 9.38 -22.57 3.20
N ALA A 83 10.25 -22.84 4.19
CA ALA A 83 11.67 -22.47 4.14
C ALA A 83 12.46 -23.30 3.12
N VAL A 84 12.11 -24.59 2.94
CA VAL A 84 12.69 -25.44 1.88
C VAL A 84 12.30 -24.91 0.50
N PHE A 85 11.02 -24.61 0.25
CA PHE A 85 10.58 -24.01 -1.02
C PHE A 85 11.23 -22.64 -1.27
N ALA A 86 11.35 -21.79 -0.26
CA ALA A 86 12.07 -20.52 -0.35
C ALA A 86 13.54 -20.74 -0.78
N THR A 87 14.22 -21.72 -0.19
CA THR A 87 15.63 -22.03 -0.45
C THR A 87 15.84 -22.59 -1.86
N VAL A 88 14.96 -23.48 -2.32
CA VAL A 88 15.01 -24.03 -3.68
C VAL A 88 14.74 -22.92 -4.71
N PHE A 89 13.71 -22.10 -4.51
CA PHE A 89 13.42 -20.98 -5.41
C PHE A 89 14.56 -19.95 -5.45
N LEU A 90 15.14 -19.61 -4.28
CA LEU A 90 16.28 -18.71 -4.18
C LEU A 90 17.50 -19.27 -4.93
N THR A 91 17.76 -20.57 -4.80
CA THR A 91 18.85 -21.26 -5.53
C THR A 91 18.62 -21.20 -7.05
N LEU A 92 17.40 -21.49 -7.51
CA LEU A 92 17.04 -21.39 -8.93
C LEU A 92 17.11 -19.97 -9.47
N ASN A 93 16.58 -18.97 -8.75
CA ASN A 93 16.69 -17.56 -9.14
C ASN A 93 18.16 -17.09 -9.15
N THR A 94 18.98 -17.59 -8.23
CA THR A 94 20.42 -17.28 -8.18
C THR A 94 21.15 -17.87 -9.38
N SER A 95 20.92 -19.14 -9.70
CA SER A 95 21.54 -19.77 -10.89
C SER A 95 21.07 -19.12 -12.19
N TYR A 96 19.78 -18.77 -12.31
CA TYR A 96 19.25 -17.99 -13.43
C TYR A 96 19.90 -16.60 -13.53
N SER A 97 19.99 -15.86 -12.42
CA SER A 97 20.61 -14.53 -12.36
C SER A 97 22.08 -14.54 -12.78
N PHE A 98 22.83 -15.58 -12.38
CA PHE A 98 24.21 -15.79 -12.85
C PHE A 98 24.26 -16.22 -14.31
N ALA A 99 23.40 -17.13 -14.77
CA ALA A 99 23.36 -17.58 -16.17
C ALA A 99 23.05 -16.42 -17.14
N VAL A 100 22.12 -15.52 -16.78
CA VAL A 100 21.76 -14.30 -17.53
C VAL A 100 22.93 -13.31 -17.66
N ILE A 101 23.97 -13.43 -16.83
CA ILE A 101 25.19 -12.60 -16.89
C ILE A 101 26.35 -13.37 -17.56
N LEU A 102 26.53 -14.66 -17.24
CA LEU A 102 27.63 -15.49 -17.75
C LEU A 102 27.44 -15.93 -19.22
N LEU A 103 26.21 -16.22 -19.64
CA LEU A 103 25.89 -16.56 -21.04
C LEU A 103 25.73 -15.30 -21.92
N ARG A 104 25.66 -14.11 -21.30
CA ARG A 104 25.42 -12.83 -21.97
C ARG A 104 26.40 -12.49 -23.10
N PRO A 105 27.72 -12.78 -23.01
CA PRO A 105 28.65 -12.58 -24.12
C PRO A 105 28.34 -13.47 -25.34
N VAL A 106 27.78 -14.66 -25.11
CA VAL A 106 27.43 -15.63 -26.17
C VAL A 106 26.22 -15.16 -26.97
N PHE A 107 25.26 -14.49 -26.31
CA PHE A 107 24.06 -13.94 -26.95
C PHE A 107 24.24 -12.52 -27.51
N GLY A 108 25.45 -11.96 -27.51
CA GLY A 108 25.76 -10.69 -28.18
C GLY A 108 25.13 -9.42 -27.57
N TRP A 109 24.57 -9.49 -26.35
CA TRP A 109 23.94 -8.33 -25.72
C TRP A 109 25.01 -7.29 -25.29
N PRO A 110 24.74 -5.98 -25.46
CA PRO A 110 25.73 -4.94 -25.18
C PRO A 110 26.10 -4.93 -23.70
N TRP A 111 27.39 -5.11 -23.40
CA TRP A 111 27.94 -5.03 -22.04
C TRP A 111 27.84 -3.60 -21.50
N LEU A 112 27.45 -3.43 -20.23
CA LEU A 112 27.41 -2.12 -19.55
C LEU A 112 28.60 -1.86 -18.62
N GLY A 113 29.49 -2.83 -18.40
CA GLY A 113 30.56 -2.72 -17.43
C GLY A 113 30.17 -3.27 -16.05
N TRP A 114 31.18 -3.72 -15.31
CA TRP A 114 31.01 -4.50 -14.07
C TRP A 114 30.10 -3.85 -13.03
N HIS A 115 30.18 -2.53 -12.83
CA HIS A 115 29.34 -1.84 -11.83
C HIS A 115 27.84 -1.94 -12.14
N HIS A 116 27.46 -1.86 -13.43
CA HIS A 116 26.07 -1.94 -13.87
C HIS A 116 25.59 -3.39 -13.92
N GLU A 117 26.39 -4.34 -14.41
CA GLU A 117 26.02 -5.76 -14.41
C GLU A 117 25.87 -6.31 -12.97
N VAL A 118 26.70 -5.88 -12.02
CA VAL A 118 26.57 -6.22 -10.58
C VAL A 118 25.37 -5.51 -9.94
N THR A 119 25.02 -4.31 -10.36
CA THR A 119 23.78 -3.63 -9.94
C THR A 119 22.53 -4.36 -10.47
N ILE A 120 22.57 -4.84 -11.72
CA ILE A 120 21.54 -5.68 -12.35
C ILE A 120 21.40 -7.00 -11.61
N LEU A 121 22.52 -7.68 -11.27
CA LEU A 121 22.51 -8.89 -10.43
C LEU A 121 21.80 -8.64 -9.10
N GLY A 122 22.08 -7.52 -8.43
CA GLY A 122 21.43 -7.12 -7.18
C GLY A 122 19.92 -6.82 -7.30
N MET A 123 19.41 -6.53 -8.50
CA MET A 123 17.97 -6.41 -8.78
C MET A 123 17.34 -7.77 -9.10
N LEU A 124 18.01 -8.61 -9.89
CA LEU A 124 17.56 -9.97 -10.25
C LEU A 124 17.48 -10.90 -9.02
N LEU A 125 18.47 -10.86 -8.12
CA LEU A 125 18.46 -11.62 -6.86
C LEU A 125 17.33 -11.18 -5.89
N ARG A 126 16.79 -9.96 -6.08
CA ARG A 126 15.60 -9.43 -5.39
C ARG A 126 14.30 -9.62 -6.19
N MET A 127 14.37 -10.33 -7.31
CA MET A 127 13.24 -10.62 -8.22
C MET A 127 12.61 -9.36 -8.83
N GLU A 128 13.36 -8.24 -8.88
CA GLU A 128 12.93 -6.99 -9.54
C GLU A 128 13.22 -7.04 -11.05
N PHE A 129 12.77 -8.10 -11.75
CA PHE A 129 13.15 -8.38 -13.15
C PHE A 129 12.91 -7.21 -14.11
N ARG A 130 11.68 -6.68 -14.16
CA ARG A 130 11.30 -5.51 -14.99
C ARG A 130 12.12 -4.26 -14.66
N ARG A 131 12.56 -4.11 -13.41
CA ARG A 131 13.46 -3.03 -12.97
C ARG A 131 14.89 -3.25 -13.45
N ALA A 132 15.38 -4.49 -13.40
CA ALA A 132 16.70 -4.86 -13.90
C ALA A 132 16.80 -4.64 -15.42
N GLU A 133 15.72 -4.91 -16.15
CA GLU A 133 15.59 -4.62 -17.58
C GLU A 133 15.48 -3.12 -17.88
N PHE A 134 14.64 -2.37 -17.15
CA PHE A 134 14.56 -0.91 -17.26
C PHE A 134 15.92 -0.25 -16.97
N TYR A 135 16.59 -0.67 -15.88
CA TYR A 135 17.92 -0.18 -15.55
C TYR A 135 18.95 -0.58 -16.62
N ARG A 136 18.89 -1.79 -17.19
CA ARG A 136 19.77 -2.18 -18.30
C ARG A 136 19.60 -1.30 -19.52
N THR A 137 18.36 -1.02 -19.91
CA THR A 137 18.04 -0.22 -21.10
C THR A 137 18.42 1.26 -20.92
N HIS A 138 18.22 1.82 -19.71
CA HIS A 138 18.38 3.25 -19.47
C HIS A 138 19.69 3.65 -18.78
N ALA A 139 20.47 2.73 -18.18
CA ALA A 139 21.68 3.07 -17.42
C ALA A 139 22.66 3.95 -18.21
N LYS A 140 23.09 3.54 -19.41
CA LYS A 140 24.01 4.35 -20.26
C LYS A 140 23.47 5.75 -20.62
N ALA A 141 22.16 5.98 -20.52
CA ALA A 141 21.54 7.28 -20.74
C ALA A 141 21.36 8.08 -19.44
N LEU A 142 21.05 7.41 -18.32
CA LEU A 142 21.12 7.95 -16.95
C LEU A 142 22.54 8.41 -16.59
N ASP A 143 23.56 7.66 -17.01
CA ASP A 143 24.97 8.00 -16.82
C ASP A 143 25.36 9.22 -17.66
N LYS A 144 24.82 9.36 -18.88
CA LYS A 144 24.97 10.57 -19.70
C LYS A 144 24.21 11.78 -19.14
N LEU A 145 23.02 11.58 -18.53
CA LEU A 145 22.31 12.64 -17.81
C LEU A 145 23.08 13.11 -16.57
N ALA A 146 23.67 12.18 -15.83
CA ALA A 146 24.41 12.43 -14.60
C ALA A 146 25.92 12.68 -14.83
N GLY A 147 26.34 13.11 -16.03
CA GLY A 147 27.72 13.52 -16.32
C GLY A 147 28.80 12.43 -16.30
N LYS A 148 28.46 11.15 -16.12
CA LYS A 148 29.40 10.05 -15.83
C LYS A 148 30.10 9.46 -17.07
N SER A 149 29.87 10.03 -18.24
CA SER A 149 30.35 9.47 -19.51
C SER A 149 31.84 9.77 -19.73
N SER A 150 32.71 8.79 -19.48
CA SER A 150 34.12 8.85 -19.87
C SER A 150 34.28 9.10 -21.38
N THR A 151 35.04 10.14 -21.74
CA THR A 151 35.68 10.38 -23.06
C THR A 151 34.85 10.12 -24.33
N GLY A 152 34.41 11.20 -24.98
CA GLY A 152 34.14 11.21 -26.43
C GLY A 152 32.69 11.04 -26.88
N CYS A 153 31.73 10.77 -25.98
CA CYS A 153 30.31 10.89 -26.33
C CYS A 153 29.90 12.36 -26.45
N SER A 154 29.20 12.73 -27.52
CA SER A 154 28.55 14.03 -27.64
C SER A 154 27.53 14.24 -26.51
N PRO A 155 27.38 15.48 -25.98
CA PRO A 155 26.39 15.78 -24.96
C PRO A 155 24.97 15.57 -25.52
N LEU A 156 24.08 14.99 -24.71
CA LEU A 156 22.66 14.82 -25.06
C LEU A 156 22.00 16.17 -25.35
N LYS A 157 21.26 16.27 -26.45
CA LYS A 157 20.44 17.45 -26.78
C LYS A 157 19.31 17.58 -25.76
N GLU A 158 18.82 18.80 -25.51
CA GLU A 158 17.75 19.01 -24.50
C GLU A 158 16.53 18.11 -24.75
N ARG A 159 16.05 18.02 -26.00
CA ARG A 159 14.95 17.13 -26.41
C ARG A 159 15.19 15.65 -26.05
N GLU A 160 16.45 15.19 -26.04
CA GLU A 160 16.82 13.82 -25.66
C GLU A 160 16.86 13.67 -24.12
N LYS A 161 17.29 14.71 -23.39
CA LYS A 161 17.26 14.73 -21.92
C LYS A 161 15.81 14.70 -21.41
N ASP A 162 14.96 15.56 -21.96
CA ASP A 162 13.56 15.71 -21.53
C ASP A 162 12.74 14.45 -21.85
N LYS A 163 12.97 13.84 -23.03
CA LYS A 163 12.42 12.53 -23.37
C LYS A 163 12.84 11.46 -22.36
N LEU A 164 14.13 11.37 -22.01
CA LEU A 164 14.61 10.34 -21.09
C LEU A 164 14.10 10.57 -19.65
N LEU A 165 14.02 11.83 -19.19
CA LEU A 165 13.39 12.17 -17.91
C LEU A 165 11.92 11.74 -17.89
N LYS A 166 11.19 11.97 -18.99
CA LYS A 166 9.81 11.50 -19.15
C LYS A 166 9.72 9.97 -19.05
N GLU A 167 10.58 9.23 -19.76
CA GLU A 167 10.64 7.77 -19.71
C GLU A 167 11.00 7.23 -18.30
N ILE A 168 11.90 7.90 -17.58
CA ILE A 168 12.29 7.54 -16.19
C ILE A 168 11.12 7.73 -15.21
N VAL A 169 10.39 8.85 -15.30
CA VAL A 169 9.23 9.13 -14.45
C VAL A 169 8.14 8.09 -14.70
N GLN A 170 7.75 7.86 -15.96
CA GLN A 170 6.73 6.88 -16.33
C GLN A 170 7.09 5.49 -15.79
N ALA A 171 8.33 5.04 -15.98
CA ALA A 171 8.79 3.76 -15.46
C ALA A 171 8.82 3.68 -13.92
N GLN A 172 8.96 4.79 -13.19
CA GLN A 172 8.78 4.77 -11.74
C GLN A 172 7.31 4.67 -11.34
N ILE A 173 6.40 5.36 -12.05
CA ILE A 173 4.95 5.28 -11.83
C ILE A 173 4.45 3.85 -12.13
N ASP A 174 4.72 3.34 -13.33
CA ASP A 174 4.32 2.01 -13.79
C ASP A 174 4.79 0.91 -12.82
N ALA A 175 6.08 0.92 -12.46
CA ALA A 175 6.66 -0.10 -11.60
C ALA A 175 6.30 0.09 -10.11
N VAL A 176 5.59 1.16 -9.71
CA VAL A 176 4.90 1.26 -8.42
C VAL A 176 3.48 0.72 -8.54
N ALA A 177 2.73 1.13 -9.57
CA ALA A 177 1.38 0.66 -9.83
C ALA A 177 1.31 -0.88 -9.98
N GLU A 178 2.25 -1.46 -10.73
CA GLU A 178 2.45 -2.91 -10.87
C GLU A 178 2.65 -3.62 -9.52
N GLN A 179 3.42 -3.02 -8.60
CA GLN A 179 3.68 -3.62 -7.29
C GLN A 179 2.46 -3.55 -6.37
N ILE A 180 1.60 -2.54 -6.50
CA ILE A 180 0.35 -2.46 -5.73
C ILE A 180 -0.68 -3.42 -6.30
N LYS A 181 -0.91 -3.36 -7.63
CA LYS A 181 -1.85 -4.24 -8.32
C LYS A 181 -1.55 -5.72 -8.04
N SER A 182 -0.28 -6.14 -8.12
CA SER A 182 0.11 -7.53 -7.80
C SER A 182 -0.21 -7.90 -6.34
N GLY A 183 -0.10 -6.95 -5.39
CA GLY A 183 -0.51 -7.13 -4.00
C GLY A 183 -2.03 -7.24 -3.84
N GLU A 184 -2.79 -6.34 -4.48
CA GLU A 184 -4.25 -6.39 -4.52
C GLU A 184 -4.77 -7.70 -5.11
N ASP A 185 -4.22 -8.14 -6.25
CA ASP A 185 -4.68 -9.33 -6.97
C ASP A 185 -4.40 -10.60 -6.17
N ILE A 186 -3.30 -10.65 -5.42
CA ILE A 186 -3.04 -11.70 -4.42
C ILE A 186 -4.02 -11.64 -3.25
N ILE A 187 -4.46 -10.47 -2.79
CA ILE A 187 -5.42 -10.36 -1.69
C ILE A 187 -6.84 -10.74 -2.16
N LYS A 188 -7.29 -10.24 -3.32
CA LYS A 188 -8.54 -10.64 -3.98
C LYS A 188 -8.61 -12.16 -4.15
N THR A 189 -7.53 -12.76 -4.66
CA THR A 189 -7.44 -14.23 -4.84
C THR A 189 -7.40 -14.98 -3.50
N LYS A 190 -6.82 -14.38 -2.44
CA LYS A 190 -6.82 -14.97 -1.09
C LYS A 190 -8.20 -14.93 -0.42
N ASP A 191 -8.98 -13.88 -0.67
CA ASP A 191 -10.32 -13.75 -0.11
C ASP A 191 -11.35 -14.66 -0.82
N THR A 192 -11.08 -15.04 -2.07
CA THR A 192 -11.86 -16.08 -2.78
C THR A 192 -11.47 -17.51 -2.40
N MET A 193 -10.30 -17.74 -1.79
CA MET A 193 -9.85 -19.09 -1.41
C MET A 193 -10.72 -19.74 -0.33
N SER A 194 -10.94 -21.04 -0.50
CA SER A 194 -11.63 -21.87 0.49
C SER A 194 -10.66 -22.82 1.18
N LEU A 195 -10.72 -22.96 2.51
CA LEU A 195 -9.95 -24.01 3.21
C LEU A 195 -10.42 -25.44 2.81
N SER A 196 -11.61 -25.54 2.22
CA SER A 196 -12.23 -26.80 1.78
C SER A 196 -11.46 -27.52 0.68
N SER A 197 -10.81 -26.82 -0.25
CA SER A 197 -9.97 -27.43 -1.30
C SER A 197 -8.86 -28.27 -0.68
N VAL A 198 -8.07 -27.67 0.21
CA VAL A 198 -6.94 -28.30 0.89
C VAL A 198 -7.38 -29.42 1.82
N VAL A 199 -8.51 -29.26 2.52
CA VAL A 199 -9.10 -30.33 3.36
C VAL A 199 -9.55 -31.52 2.51
N VAL A 200 -10.21 -31.29 1.37
CA VAL A 200 -10.65 -32.38 0.46
C VAL A 200 -9.45 -33.08 -0.19
N ALA A 201 -8.45 -32.33 -0.65
CA ALA A 201 -7.19 -32.88 -1.16
C ALA A 201 -6.47 -33.74 -0.10
N THR A 202 -6.47 -33.30 1.16
CA THR A 202 -5.93 -34.07 2.30
C THR A 202 -6.73 -35.34 2.57
N VAL A 203 -8.07 -35.31 2.42
CA VAL A 203 -8.92 -36.51 2.53
C VAL A 203 -8.64 -37.49 1.40
N PHE A 204 -8.44 -37.05 0.15
CA PHE A 204 -8.03 -37.93 -0.95
C PHE A 204 -6.65 -38.57 -0.69
N PHE A 205 -5.67 -37.81 -0.23
CA PHE A 205 -4.34 -38.33 0.09
C PHE A 205 -4.35 -39.29 1.30
N ALA A 206 -5.18 -39.01 2.31
CA ALA A 206 -5.39 -39.91 3.45
C ALA A 206 -6.14 -41.19 3.06
N ALA A 207 -7.13 -41.11 2.16
CA ALA A 207 -7.82 -42.28 1.62
C ALA A 207 -6.86 -43.18 0.80
N TYR A 208 -5.93 -42.59 0.06
CA TYR A 208 -4.83 -43.32 -0.58
C TYR A 208 -3.96 -44.05 0.46
N LEU A 209 -3.56 -43.39 1.56
CA LEU A 209 -2.78 -44.02 2.62
C LEU A 209 -3.52 -45.19 3.29
N VAL A 210 -4.83 -45.08 3.51
CA VAL A 210 -5.66 -46.18 4.04
C VAL A 210 -5.79 -47.32 3.03
N TYR A 211 -5.92 -47.02 1.73
CA TYR A 211 -5.89 -48.04 0.68
C TYR A 211 -4.54 -48.79 0.63
N PHE A 212 -3.43 -48.06 0.74
CA PHE A 212 -2.08 -48.64 0.71
C PHE A 212 -1.76 -49.44 1.99
N TRP A 213 -2.27 -49.01 3.15
CA TRP A 213 -2.25 -49.80 4.39
C TRP A 213 -2.99 -51.13 4.20
N ASN A 214 -4.16 -51.12 3.56
CA ASN A 214 -4.94 -52.32 3.24
C ASN A 214 -4.32 -53.19 2.12
N LYS A 215 -3.13 -52.82 1.62
CA LYS A 215 -2.27 -53.62 0.73
C LYS A 215 -0.93 -53.98 1.40
N ASP A 216 -0.89 -54.03 2.73
CA ASP A 216 0.29 -54.38 3.53
C ASP A 216 1.57 -53.59 3.15
N TRP A 217 1.39 -52.36 2.66
CA TRP A 217 2.44 -51.47 2.13
C TRP A 217 3.21 -52.02 0.91
N VAL A 218 2.69 -53.04 0.23
CA VAL A 218 3.29 -53.66 -0.95
C VAL A 218 3.01 -52.79 -2.20
N THR A 219 4.06 -52.28 -2.84
CA THR A 219 3.96 -51.29 -3.92
C THR A 219 3.31 -51.84 -5.19
N GLY A 220 3.66 -53.04 -5.64
CA GLY A 220 3.10 -53.67 -6.84
C GLY A 220 1.64 -54.13 -6.69
N ASP A 221 1.09 -54.09 -5.47
CA ASP A 221 -0.31 -54.41 -5.18
C ASP A 221 -1.25 -53.20 -5.34
N VAL A 222 -0.71 -52.00 -5.57
CA VAL A 222 -1.49 -50.78 -5.80
C VAL A 222 -2.04 -50.75 -7.23
N ASN A 223 -3.25 -50.22 -7.43
CA ASN A 223 -3.79 -49.99 -8.77
C ASN A 223 -3.24 -48.68 -9.35
N SER A 224 -2.55 -48.73 -10.49
CA SER A 224 -1.90 -47.57 -11.14
C SER A 224 -2.86 -46.40 -11.39
N LYS A 225 -4.12 -46.70 -11.72
CA LYS A 225 -5.20 -45.72 -11.96
C LYS A 225 -5.51 -44.82 -10.76
N VAL A 226 -5.08 -45.19 -9.55
CA VAL A 226 -5.20 -44.33 -8.37
C VAL A 226 -4.21 -43.16 -8.47
N PHE A 227 -3.01 -43.37 -9.03
CA PHE A 227 -2.08 -42.27 -9.28
C PHE A 227 -2.57 -41.36 -10.41
N ASP A 228 -3.17 -41.90 -11.49
CA ASP A 228 -3.78 -41.09 -12.56
C ASP A 228 -4.84 -40.13 -11.99
N ALA A 229 -5.69 -40.63 -11.09
CA ALA A 229 -6.71 -39.81 -10.42
C ALA A 229 -6.08 -38.72 -9.54
N LEU A 230 -5.04 -39.05 -8.75
CA LEU A 230 -4.32 -38.07 -7.93
C LEU A 230 -3.55 -37.04 -8.78
N ALA A 231 -3.00 -37.46 -9.92
CA ALA A 231 -2.24 -36.63 -10.87
C ALA A 231 -3.08 -35.51 -11.51
N ILE A 232 -4.41 -35.72 -11.60
CA ILE A 232 -5.37 -34.74 -12.09
C ILE A 232 -5.96 -33.95 -10.92
N VAL A 233 -6.47 -34.63 -9.88
CA VAL A 233 -7.24 -33.99 -8.81
C VAL A 233 -6.38 -33.09 -7.93
N LEU A 234 -5.22 -33.53 -7.45
CA LEU A 234 -4.42 -32.74 -6.51
C LEU A 234 -3.84 -31.46 -7.13
N PRO A 235 -3.19 -31.49 -8.32
CA PRO A 235 -2.63 -30.28 -8.92
C PRO A 235 -3.70 -29.30 -9.44
N TRP A 236 -4.92 -29.77 -9.74
CA TRP A 236 -6.06 -28.92 -10.08
C TRP A 236 -6.66 -28.24 -8.84
N MET A 237 -6.89 -29.00 -7.76
CA MET A 237 -7.52 -28.50 -6.52
C MET A 237 -6.61 -27.62 -5.65
N LEU A 238 -5.29 -27.60 -5.88
CA LEU A 238 -4.32 -26.92 -5.02
C LEU A 238 -3.48 -25.85 -5.72
N LYS A 239 -3.78 -25.57 -6.99
CA LYS A 239 -3.04 -24.60 -7.81
C LYS A 239 -3.02 -23.22 -7.15
N GLU A 240 -4.18 -22.70 -6.81
CA GLU A 240 -4.30 -21.32 -6.31
C GLU A 240 -3.57 -21.16 -4.98
N GLU A 241 -3.78 -22.10 -4.05
CA GLU A 241 -3.20 -22.08 -2.71
C GLU A 241 -1.67 -22.18 -2.75
N MET A 242 -1.13 -22.99 -3.66
CA MET A 242 0.31 -23.02 -3.91
C MET A 242 0.82 -21.69 -4.47
N ALA A 243 0.12 -21.07 -5.44
CA ALA A 243 0.52 -19.78 -6.00
C ALA A 243 0.59 -18.68 -4.92
N ILE A 244 -0.44 -18.54 -4.10
CA ILE A 244 -0.44 -17.58 -2.99
C ILE A 244 0.57 -17.94 -1.91
N GLY A 245 0.79 -19.24 -1.64
CA GLY A 245 1.86 -19.68 -0.75
C GLY A 245 3.22 -19.17 -1.22
N LEU A 246 3.53 -19.38 -2.50
CA LEU A 246 4.79 -18.95 -3.11
C LEU A 246 4.91 -17.43 -3.12
N SER A 247 3.87 -16.70 -3.54
CA SER A 247 3.87 -15.23 -3.51
C SER A 247 4.02 -14.66 -2.10
N GLN A 248 3.43 -15.27 -1.07
CA GLN A 248 3.65 -14.89 0.34
C GLN A 248 5.11 -15.12 0.78
N VAL A 249 5.69 -16.27 0.43
CA VAL A 249 7.10 -16.59 0.76
C VAL A 249 8.07 -15.61 0.08
N LEU A 250 7.84 -15.29 -1.19
CA LEU A 250 8.70 -14.36 -1.95
C LEU A 250 8.50 -12.90 -1.53
N LEU A 251 7.27 -12.50 -1.20
CA LEU A 251 6.98 -11.23 -0.51
C LEU A 251 7.74 -11.13 0.81
N TRP A 252 7.73 -12.20 1.63
CA TRP A 252 8.47 -12.21 2.88
C TRP A 252 9.96 -12.01 2.63
N TYR A 253 10.56 -12.81 1.75
CA TYR A 253 11.96 -12.71 1.34
C TYR A 253 12.35 -11.29 0.86
N LYS A 254 11.52 -10.68 0.00
CA LYS A 254 11.75 -9.34 -0.56
C LYS A 254 11.78 -8.23 0.50
N TRP A 255 10.95 -8.35 1.55
CA TRP A 255 10.82 -7.34 2.61
C TRP A 255 11.65 -7.64 3.87
N THR A 256 12.08 -8.88 4.09
CA THR A 256 13.04 -9.22 5.15
C THR A 256 14.45 -8.76 4.76
N PRO A 257 15.19 -8.08 5.66
CA PRO A 257 16.60 -7.74 5.42
C PRO A 257 17.48 -8.98 5.63
N PHE A 258 17.36 -9.99 4.75
CA PHE A 258 18.27 -11.14 4.78
C PHE A 258 19.70 -10.68 4.54
N PRO A 259 20.66 -11.02 5.44
CA PRO A 259 22.07 -10.98 5.11
C PRO A 259 22.39 -12.18 4.22
N ILE A 260 21.93 -12.13 2.96
CA ILE A 260 22.59 -12.88 1.89
C ILE A 260 24.01 -12.33 1.89
N ASP A 261 24.98 -13.12 2.34
CA ASP A 261 26.30 -12.61 2.65
C ASP A 261 27.08 -12.32 1.36
N MET A 262 26.84 -11.12 0.82
CA MET A 262 27.56 -10.49 -0.28
C MET A 262 29.01 -10.13 0.12
N SER A 263 29.61 -10.85 1.07
CA SER A 263 31.02 -10.77 1.45
C SER A 263 31.94 -11.01 0.25
N PHE A 264 31.57 -11.90 -0.67
CA PHE A 264 32.22 -12.07 -1.98
C PHE A 264 32.22 -10.80 -2.87
N PHE A 265 31.28 -9.87 -2.68
CA PHE A 265 31.16 -8.62 -3.45
C PHE A 265 31.45 -7.35 -2.61
N ARG A 266 32.02 -7.49 -1.40
CA ARG A 266 32.29 -6.36 -0.47
C ARG A 266 33.14 -5.23 -1.05
N CYS A 267 34.00 -5.50 -2.03
CA CYS A 267 34.81 -4.47 -2.69
C CYS A 267 34.00 -3.57 -3.65
N VAL A 268 32.86 -4.06 -4.17
CA VAL A 268 32.01 -3.31 -5.12
C VAL A 268 30.86 -2.62 -4.40
N PHE A 269 30.22 -3.30 -3.44
CA PHE A 269 29.19 -2.71 -2.60
C PHE A 269 29.78 -2.21 -1.27
N LYS A 270 30.12 -0.92 -1.22
CA LYS A 270 30.23 -0.19 0.07
C LYS A 270 28.89 -0.27 0.79
N HIS A 271 28.78 -1.23 1.72
CA HIS A 271 27.65 -1.32 2.66
C HIS A 271 27.52 0.00 3.41
N HIS A 272 26.59 0.84 2.97
CA HIS A 272 26.02 1.85 3.84
C HIS A 272 25.38 1.09 4.98
N LYS A 273 25.93 1.23 6.21
CA LYS A 273 25.31 0.73 7.43
C LYS A 273 24.02 1.49 7.65
N ARG A 274 22.95 1.07 6.97
CA ARG A 274 21.59 1.49 7.25
C ARG A 274 21.20 1.00 8.64
N ARG A 275 21.52 1.82 9.65
CA ARG A 275 20.55 2.14 10.71
C ARG A 275 19.38 2.84 10.01
N GLY A 276 18.59 2.04 9.29
CA GLY A 276 17.43 2.51 8.54
C GLY A 276 16.35 2.88 9.53
N GLY A 277 15.71 4.01 9.30
CA GLY A 277 14.85 4.67 10.27
C GLY A 277 13.70 3.83 10.83
N VAL A 278 13.21 4.21 12.01
CA VAL A 278 12.03 3.58 12.63
C VAL A 278 10.81 3.75 11.72
N PHE A 279 10.68 4.90 11.07
CA PHE A 279 9.68 5.18 10.05
C PHE A 279 9.85 4.27 8.81
N GLU A 280 11.07 4.13 8.28
CA GLU A 280 11.31 3.21 7.14
C GLU A 280 10.98 1.75 7.51
N ALA A 281 11.30 1.31 8.73
CA ALA A 281 10.98 -0.03 9.19
C ALA A 281 9.46 -0.28 9.28
N GLN A 282 8.69 0.65 9.83
CA GLN A 282 7.24 0.50 9.95
C GLN A 282 6.51 0.68 8.59
N MET A 283 6.94 1.61 7.73
CA MET A 283 6.38 1.71 6.37
C MET A 283 6.67 0.47 5.53
N ASN A 284 7.88 -0.11 5.64
CA ASN A 284 8.18 -1.39 4.98
C ASN A 284 7.29 -2.54 5.50
N LYS A 285 6.99 -2.54 6.81
CA LYS A 285 6.07 -3.51 7.44
C LYS A 285 4.63 -3.34 6.96
N LEU A 286 4.18 -2.10 6.74
CA LEU A 286 2.88 -1.77 6.17
C LEU A 286 2.75 -2.23 4.70
N CYS A 287 3.75 -1.91 3.88
CA CYS A 287 3.85 -2.37 2.49
C CYS A 287 3.85 -3.90 2.41
N LYS A 288 4.59 -4.57 3.32
CA LYS A 288 4.56 -6.04 3.44
C LYS A 288 3.18 -6.57 3.84
N SER A 289 2.44 -5.88 4.72
CA SER A 289 1.13 -6.34 5.18
C SER A 289 0.02 -6.25 4.13
N VAL A 290 0.12 -5.30 3.18
CA VAL A 290 -0.78 -5.15 2.00
C VAL A 290 -0.25 -5.92 0.77
N GLY A 291 0.73 -6.80 0.95
CA GLY A 291 1.23 -7.65 -0.15
C GLY A 291 2.04 -6.90 -1.22
N VAL A 292 2.40 -5.64 -0.99
CA VAL A 292 2.92 -4.74 -2.03
C VAL A 292 4.23 -5.28 -2.60
N GLY A 293 4.21 -5.54 -3.90
CA GLY A 293 5.33 -6.07 -4.66
C GLY A 293 5.63 -7.55 -4.40
N ALA A 294 4.69 -8.33 -3.87
CA ALA A 294 4.67 -9.77 -4.07
C ALA A 294 4.64 -10.08 -5.59
N PRO A 295 5.39 -11.08 -6.08
CA PRO A 295 5.31 -11.48 -7.48
C PRO A 295 4.07 -12.34 -7.74
N ASP A 296 3.47 -12.23 -8.93
CA ASP A 296 2.59 -13.27 -9.45
C ASP A 296 3.39 -14.57 -9.62
N MET A 297 2.84 -15.68 -9.13
CA MET A 297 3.41 -17.02 -9.17
C MET A 297 2.54 -18.01 -9.95
N ALA A 298 1.45 -17.58 -10.59
CA ALA A 298 0.52 -18.47 -11.30
C ALA A 298 1.23 -19.34 -12.37
N GLY A 299 2.04 -18.75 -13.25
CA GLY A 299 2.78 -19.51 -14.27
C GLY A 299 3.87 -20.44 -13.72
N PHE A 300 4.53 -20.06 -12.63
CA PHE A 300 5.50 -20.95 -11.96
C PHE A 300 4.80 -22.09 -11.19
N THR A 301 3.61 -21.83 -10.69
CA THR A 301 2.71 -22.81 -10.08
C THR A 301 2.21 -23.82 -11.11
N GLU A 302 1.87 -23.39 -12.33
CA GLU A 302 1.53 -24.30 -13.44
C GLU A 302 2.70 -25.23 -13.80
N PHE A 303 3.93 -24.70 -13.81
CA PHE A 303 5.13 -25.51 -13.98
C PHE A 303 5.28 -26.56 -12.86
N ILE A 304 5.10 -26.18 -11.59
CA ILE A 304 5.16 -27.14 -10.48
C ILE A 304 4.00 -28.16 -10.57
N CYS A 305 2.76 -27.74 -10.86
CA CYS A 305 1.62 -28.64 -11.01
C CYS A 305 1.84 -29.67 -12.12
N SER A 306 2.36 -29.25 -13.28
CA SER A 306 2.65 -30.17 -14.39
C SER A 306 3.79 -31.15 -14.08
N LEU A 307 4.82 -30.69 -13.35
CA LEU A 307 5.87 -31.57 -12.82
C LEU A 307 5.31 -32.56 -11.77
N TRP A 308 4.35 -32.14 -10.96
CA TRP A 308 3.70 -32.98 -9.96
C TRP A 308 2.81 -34.05 -10.60
N THR A 309 2.03 -33.69 -11.63
CA THR A 309 1.32 -34.65 -12.49
C THR A 309 2.28 -35.67 -13.11
N LEU A 310 3.43 -35.23 -13.65
CA LEU A 310 4.45 -36.13 -14.21
C LEU A 310 5.01 -37.09 -13.15
N PHE A 311 5.25 -36.63 -11.92
CA PHE A 311 5.70 -37.49 -10.84
C PHE A 311 4.67 -38.57 -10.46
N PHE A 312 3.37 -38.26 -10.45
CA PHE A 312 2.34 -39.29 -10.24
C PHE A 312 2.29 -40.31 -11.38
N LEU A 313 2.47 -39.90 -12.63
CA LEU A 313 2.59 -40.84 -13.76
C LEU A 313 3.81 -41.77 -13.63
N ILE A 314 4.93 -41.27 -13.09
CA ILE A 314 6.11 -42.08 -12.76
C ILE A 314 5.80 -43.09 -11.64
N GLN A 315 5.00 -42.74 -10.64
CA GLN A 315 4.54 -43.68 -9.62
C GLN A 315 3.61 -44.77 -10.20
N GLY A 316 2.67 -44.38 -11.08
CA GLY A 316 1.84 -45.32 -11.83
C GLY A 316 2.68 -46.34 -12.60
N TYR A 317 3.59 -45.87 -13.45
CA TYR A 317 4.53 -46.71 -14.19
C TYR A 317 5.38 -47.63 -13.28
N THR A 318 5.87 -47.10 -12.16
CA THR A 318 6.67 -47.88 -11.19
C THR A 318 5.88 -49.06 -10.61
N VAL A 319 4.61 -48.83 -10.29
CA VAL A 319 3.71 -49.86 -9.75
C VAL A 319 3.31 -50.88 -10.80
N GLU A 320 2.98 -50.45 -12.03
CA GLU A 320 2.72 -51.37 -13.14
C GLU A 320 3.94 -52.26 -13.41
N ARG A 321 5.14 -51.69 -13.37
CA ARG A 321 6.38 -52.42 -13.55
C ARG A 321 6.60 -53.50 -12.48
N TYR A 322 6.37 -53.21 -11.20
CA TYR A 322 6.45 -54.23 -10.15
C TYR A 322 5.43 -55.36 -10.34
N SER A 323 4.22 -55.04 -10.81
CA SER A 323 3.20 -56.05 -11.11
C SER A 323 3.55 -56.93 -12.33
N GLY A 324 4.23 -56.35 -13.34
CA GLY A 324 4.62 -57.04 -14.58
C GLY A 324 5.92 -57.84 -14.49
N ASP A 325 6.94 -57.31 -13.80
CA ASP A 325 8.24 -57.97 -13.59
C ASP A 325 8.17 -59.02 -12.45
N GLY A 326 7.02 -59.17 -11.77
CA GLY A 326 6.77 -60.17 -10.70
C GLY A 326 7.37 -59.83 -9.34
N ASP A 327 8.20 -58.79 -9.25
CA ASP A 327 8.79 -58.27 -8.02
C ASP A 327 7.83 -57.27 -7.34
N VAL A 328 6.73 -57.80 -6.79
CA VAL A 328 5.63 -57.00 -6.21
C VAL A 328 6.09 -56.08 -5.06
N LYS A 329 7.23 -56.38 -4.43
CA LYS A 329 7.80 -55.62 -3.30
C LYS A 329 8.95 -54.67 -3.66
N GLY A 330 9.51 -54.75 -4.86
CA GLY A 330 10.72 -54.00 -5.22
C GLY A 330 11.99 -54.50 -4.53
N GLU A 331 12.08 -55.81 -4.23
CA GLU A 331 13.24 -56.45 -3.56
C GLU A 331 14.37 -56.81 -4.54
N LEU A 332 14.17 -56.77 -5.87
CA LEU A 332 15.25 -56.99 -6.85
C LEU A 332 16.28 -55.86 -6.83
N ALA A 333 17.57 -56.19 -7.00
CA ALA A 333 18.65 -55.22 -7.08
C ALA A 333 18.46 -54.15 -8.18
N ASN A 334 17.82 -54.52 -9.29
CA ASN A 334 17.49 -53.62 -10.39
C ASN A 334 16.32 -52.65 -10.09
N HIS A 335 15.63 -52.85 -8.97
CA HIS A 335 14.38 -52.18 -8.60
C HIS A 335 14.47 -51.29 -7.35
N ILE A 336 15.50 -51.46 -6.52
CA ILE A 336 15.75 -50.64 -5.31
C ILE A 336 15.72 -49.13 -5.62
N TRP A 337 16.22 -48.70 -6.78
CA TRP A 337 16.21 -47.28 -7.18
C TRP A 337 14.79 -46.75 -7.47
N LEU A 338 13.94 -47.57 -8.10
CA LEU A 338 12.51 -47.26 -8.31
C LEU A 338 11.79 -47.13 -6.96
N THR A 339 12.12 -47.98 -5.99
CA THR A 339 11.52 -47.96 -4.65
C THR A 339 11.84 -46.64 -3.95
N ASN A 340 13.09 -46.19 -4.04
CA ASN A 340 13.52 -44.90 -3.50
C ASN A 340 12.86 -43.70 -4.23
N VAL A 341 12.74 -43.74 -5.56
CA VAL A 341 12.06 -42.69 -6.35
C VAL A 341 10.56 -42.61 -6.00
N TYR A 342 9.88 -43.75 -5.92
CA TYR A 342 8.47 -43.83 -5.54
C TYR A 342 8.21 -43.20 -4.16
N TRP A 343 9.02 -43.54 -3.16
CA TRP A 343 8.90 -42.95 -1.82
C TRP A 343 9.29 -41.48 -1.77
N TRP A 344 10.28 -41.03 -2.55
CA TRP A 344 10.63 -39.62 -2.67
C TRP A 344 9.46 -38.80 -3.25
N ILE A 345 8.82 -39.27 -4.32
CA ILE A 345 7.62 -38.64 -4.90
C ILE A 345 6.46 -38.64 -3.90
N HIS A 346 6.22 -39.74 -3.19
CA HIS A 346 5.15 -39.81 -2.20
C HIS A 346 5.33 -38.77 -1.08
N ASN A 347 6.56 -38.66 -0.55
CA ASN A 347 6.89 -37.65 0.46
C ASN A 347 6.78 -36.23 -0.10
N TYR A 348 7.27 -35.97 -1.32
CA TYR A 348 7.08 -34.69 -1.99
C TYR A 348 5.60 -34.30 -2.08
N SER A 349 4.73 -35.21 -2.53
CA SER A 349 3.28 -35.01 -2.60
C SER A 349 2.65 -34.70 -1.24
N ALA A 350 3.06 -35.37 -0.17
CA ALA A 350 2.59 -35.08 1.19
C ALA A 350 3.02 -33.68 1.67
N LEU A 351 4.26 -33.27 1.38
CA LEU A 351 4.79 -31.95 1.72
C LEU A 351 4.12 -30.84 0.89
N MET A 352 3.72 -31.13 -0.35
CA MET A 352 2.95 -30.22 -1.22
C MET A 352 1.54 -29.96 -0.69
N VAL A 353 0.80 -31.03 -0.33
CA VAL A 353 -0.53 -30.90 0.31
C VAL A 353 -0.42 -30.13 1.63
N LEU A 354 0.62 -30.41 2.43
CA LEU A 354 0.90 -29.65 3.65
C LEU A 354 1.18 -28.16 3.37
N TYR A 355 2.00 -27.86 2.37
CA TYR A 355 2.36 -26.49 1.99
C TYR A 355 1.14 -25.65 1.61
N CYS A 356 0.12 -26.25 0.99
CA CYS A 356 -1.11 -25.57 0.62
C CYS A 356 -1.97 -25.11 1.83
N TYR A 357 -1.66 -25.54 3.06
CA TYR A 357 -2.22 -24.94 4.27
C TYR A 357 -1.54 -23.62 4.68
N PHE A 358 -0.32 -23.36 4.23
CA PHE A 358 0.47 -22.17 4.59
C PHE A 358 -0.29 -20.84 4.40
N PRO A 359 -1.04 -20.59 3.30
CA PRO A 359 -1.81 -19.35 3.14
C PRO A 359 -2.86 -19.10 4.23
N PHE A 360 -3.43 -20.14 4.81
CA PHE A 360 -4.45 -20.06 5.86
C PHE A 360 -3.82 -19.99 7.27
N VAL A 361 -2.67 -20.65 7.44
CA VAL A 361 -1.80 -20.62 8.62
C VAL A 361 -1.16 -19.24 8.81
N CYS A 362 -0.79 -18.58 7.72
CA CYS A 362 -0.10 -17.30 7.72
C CYS A 362 -1.02 -16.14 7.31
N ALA A 363 -1.37 -15.30 8.28
CA ALA A 363 -2.20 -14.12 8.06
C ALA A 363 -1.41 -12.99 7.35
N ILE A 364 -1.64 -12.86 6.04
CA ILE A 364 -1.73 -11.53 5.40
C ILE A 364 -2.80 -10.72 6.16
N TYR A 365 -2.66 -9.41 6.18
CA TYR A 365 -3.52 -8.49 6.93
C TYR A 365 -4.99 -8.65 6.56
N LYS A 366 -5.84 -8.82 7.58
CA LYS A 366 -7.30 -8.79 7.45
C LYS A 366 -7.79 -7.37 7.71
N ALA A 367 -7.53 -6.49 6.76
CA ALA A 367 -8.24 -5.22 6.61
C ALA A 367 -9.59 -5.49 5.93
N GLU A 368 -10.54 -4.56 6.02
CA GLU A 368 -11.66 -4.55 5.07
C GLU A 368 -11.18 -3.94 3.74
N MET A 369 -11.83 -4.23 2.60
CA MET A 369 -11.32 -3.78 1.29
C MET A 369 -11.14 -2.25 1.19
N LYS A 370 -11.95 -1.48 1.91
CA LYS A 370 -11.85 -0.01 2.00
C LYS A 370 -10.54 0.45 2.67
N ASP A 371 -10.14 -0.21 3.76
CA ASP A 371 -8.84 0.03 4.42
C ASP A 371 -7.68 -0.40 3.53
N LEU A 372 -7.88 -1.44 2.71
CA LEU A 372 -6.85 -1.93 1.79
C LEU A 372 -6.55 -0.92 0.67
N GLU A 373 -7.58 -0.24 0.16
CA GLU A 373 -7.44 0.80 -0.87
C GLU A 373 -6.66 2.01 -0.33
N SER A 374 -7.04 2.53 0.84
CA SER A 374 -6.36 3.68 1.47
C SER A 374 -4.93 3.37 1.90
N VAL A 375 -4.68 2.23 2.53
CA VAL A 375 -3.31 1.80 2.86
C VAL A 375 -2.52 1.49 1.58
N GLY A 376 -3.17 0.98 0.52
CA GLY A 376 -2.59 0.80 -0.82
C GLY A 376 -2.11 2.12 -1.43
N ALA A 377 -2.92 3.17 -1.34
CA ALA A 377 -2.59 4.54 -1.78
C ALA A 377 -1.48 5.17 -0.91
N THR A 378 -1.51 5.00 0.41
CA THR A 378 -0.40 5.38 1.31
C THR A 378 0.90 4.68 0.89
N CYS A 379 0.87 3.37 0.62
CA CYS A 379 2.01 2.62 0.13
C CYS A 379 2.47 3.06 -1.27
N ARG A 380 1.54 3.47 -2.16
CA ARG A 380 1.82 4.06 -3.49
C ARG A 380 2.67 5.31 -3.34
N THR A 381 2.17 6.28 -2.59
CA THR A 381 2.83 7.57 -2.39
C THR A 381 4.19 7.40 -1.70
N TYR A 382 4.26 6.57 -0.65
CA TYR A 382 5.52 6.23 0.02
C TYR A 382 6.55 5.62 -0.93
N LEU A 383 6.19 4.59 -1.70
CA LEU A 383 7.10 3.92 -2.63
C LEU A 383 7.52 4.83 -3.78
N PHE A 384 6.62 5.68 -4.26
CA PHE A 384 6.91 6.67 -5.28
C PHE A 384 7.95 7.69 -4.79
N LEU A 385 7.70 8.35 -3.65
CA LEU A 385 8.64 9.27 -2.99
C LEU A 385 10.01 8.62 -2.73
N LYS A 386 10.00 7.37 -2.24
CA LYS A 386 11.21 6.58 -1.94
C LYS A 386 12.03 6.20 -3.17
N ARG A 387 11.41 6.13 -4.35
CA ARG A 387 12.08 5.90 -5.64
C ARG A 387 12.56 7.21 -6.25
N MET A 388 11.68 8.20 -6.35
CA MET A 388 12.01 9.51 -6.91
C MET A 388 13.09 10.23 -6.12
N GLY A 389 13.11 10.11 -4.79
CA GLY A 389 14.20 10.60 -3.95
C GLY A 389 15.54 9.95 -4.29
N LYS A 390 15.58 8.64 -4.58
CA LYS A 390 16.82 7.95 -5.03
C LYS A 390 17.26 8.41 -6.41
N THR A 391 16.33 8.64 -7.35
CA THR A 391 16.63 9.23 -8.65
C THR A 391 17.21 10.63 -8.49
N GLN A 392 16.59 11.47 -7.64
CA GLN A 392 17.05 12.82 -7.33
C GLN A 392 18.47 12.83 -6.72
N THR A 393 18.76 11.94 -5.76
CA THR A 393 20.13 11.77 -5.24
C THR A 393 21.11 11.31 -6.33
N TYR A 394 20.72 10.32 -7.16
CA TYR A 394 21.60 9.78 -8.20
C TYR A 394 22.04 10.86 -9.20
N LEU A 395 21.12 11.70 -9.65
CA LEU A 395 21.39 12.81 -10.56
C LEU A 395 22.22 13.92 -9.88
N ARG A 396 21.96 14.25 -8.61
CA ARG A 396 22.70 15.27 -7.84
C ARG A 396 24.18 14.94 -7.62
N THR A 397 24.50 13.66 -7.37
CA THR A 397 25.81 13.25 -6.82
C THR A 397 27.05 13.45 -7.71
N HIS A 398 26.93 14.00 -8.92
CA HIS A 398 28.04 14.10 -9.87
C HIS A 398 28.42 15.53 -10.33
N ASP A 399 27.62 16.55 -10.03
CA ASP A 399 27.90 17.97 -10.32
C ASP A 399 28.97 18.59 -9.38
N GLN A 400 29.88 17.77 -8.85
CA GLN A 400 30.98 18.19 -7.95
C GLN A 400 32.37 17.94 -8.55
N SER A 401 32.48 17.41 -9.77
CA SER A 401 33.77 17.07 -10.41
C SER A 401 34.31 18.10 -11.41
N GLU A 402 33.68 19.27 -11.58
CA GLU A 402 34.20 20.34 -12.45
C GLU A 402 35.14 21.28 -11.70
N THR A 403 36.43 20.91 -11.69
CA THR A 403 37.51 21.75 -11.15
C THR A 403 37.91 22.83 -12.17
N THR A 404 37.98 24.09 -11.73
CA THR A 404 38.71 25.20 -12.38
C THR A 404 38.34 25.60 -13.83
N THR A 405 37.33 26.47 -13.99
CA THR A 405 37.45 27.69 -14.84
C THR A 405 36.34 28.73 -14.52
N PRO A 406 36.66 29.93 -14.00
CA PRO A 406 35.65 30.89 -13.56
C PRO A 406 35.31 31.94 -14.64
N THR A 407 34.62 31.53 -15.73
CA THR A 407 34.33 32.44 -16.86
C THR A 407 32.96 32.29 -17.53
N ALA A 408 32.08 31.46 -16.98
CA ALA A 408 30.66 31.42 -17.37
C ALA A 408 29.78 31.64 -16.12
N ALA A 409 28.60 32.24 -16.29
CA ALA A 409 27.63 32.39 -15.21
C ALA A 409 27.24 31.00 -14.66
N PRO A 410 27.00 30.85 -13.34
CA PRO A 410 26.76 29.55 -12.72
C PRO A 410 25.51 28.90 -13.31
N LEU A 411 25.70 27.89 -14.17
CA LEU A 411 24.59 27.15 -14.75
C LEU A 411 23.94 26.33 -13.64
N ASP A 412 22.64 26.54 -13.45
CA ASP A 412 21.89 26.10 -12.27
C ASP A 412 21.95 24.58 -12.05
N LYS A 413 22.76 24.18 -11.06
CA LYS A 413 23.00 22.81 -10.57
C LYS A 413 21.72 22.01 -10.26
N PHE A 414 20.61 22.68 -10.01
CA PHE A 414 19.35 22.03 -9.67
C PHE A 414 18.35 21.99 -10.85
N HIS A 415 18.69 22.55 -12.01
CA HIS A 415 17.86 22.61 -13.23
C HIS A 415 17.33 21.22 -13.63
N LEU A 416 18.21 20.20 -13.63
CA LEU A 416 17.84 18.82 -13.97
C LEU A 416 16.86 18.21 -12.96
N LEU A 417 16.95 18.58 -11.67
CA LEU A 417 16.03 18.11 -10.63
C LEU A 417 14.67 18.80 -10.71
N ARG A 418 14.64 20.11 -11.02
CA ARG A 418 13.38 20.84 -11.26
C ARG A 418 12.69 20.33 -12.54
N ARG A 419 13.42 19.99 -13.62
CA ARG A 419 12.84 19.28 -14.79
C ARG A 419 12.30 17.89 -14.45
N LEU A 420 12.99 17.11 -13.62
CA LEU A 420 12.49 15.81 -13.14
C LEU A 420 11.16 15.97 -12.38
N ARG A 421 11.05 16.98 -11.50
CA ARG A 421 9.80 17.30 -10.78
C ARG A 421 8.69 17.83 -11.70
N PHE A 422 9.03 18.66 -12.70
CA PHE A 422 8.07 19.12 -13.70
C PHE A 422 7.51 17.96 -14.55
N HIS A 423 8.36 17.06 -15.06
CA HIS A 423 7.89 15.86 -15.76
C HIS A 423 7.14 14.88 -14.85
N THR A 424 7.37 14.92 -13.54
CA THR A 424 6.55 14.21 -12.54
C THR A 424 5.16 14.81 -12.43
N LEU A 425 5.08 16.13 -12.25
CA LEU A 425 3.83 16.87 -12.18
C LEU A 425 2.94 16.65 -13.41
N LEU A 426 3.53 16.47 -14.60
CA LEU A 426 2.79 16.19 -15.84
C LEU A 426 2.35 14.73 -16.06
N GLN A 427 2.77 13.76 -15.23
CA GLN A 427 2.51 12.33 -15.46
C GLN A 427 1.75 11.62 -14.34
N VAL A 428 1.76 12.17 -13.13
CA VAL A 428 1.01 11.62 -12.00
C VAL A 428 -0.50 11.89 -12.22
N SER A 429 -1.36 10.89 -12.00
CA SER A 429 -2.83 11.04 -12.08
C SER A 429 -3.38 11.94 -10.98
N ASP A 430 -4.56 12.56 -11.18
CA ASP A 430 -5.15 13.54 -10.25
C ASP A 430 -5.27 13.00 -8.82
N ASP A 431 -5.86 11.81 -8.69
CA ASP A 431 -5.94 11.05 -7.45
C ASP A 431 -4.57 10.82 -6.79
N ALA A 432 -3.54 10.46 -7.56
CA ALA A 432 -2.20 10.20 -7.03
C ALA A 432 -1.45 11.51 -6.66
N LEU A 433 -1.85 12.65 -7.25
CA LEU A 433 -1.32 13.98 -6.92
C LEU A 433 -1.97 14.53 -5.64
N ILE A 434 -3.28 14.38 -5.50
CA ILE A 434 -4.00 14.75 -4.27
C ILE A 434 -3.55 13.80 -3.14
N SER A 435 -3.42 12.50 -3.40
CA SER A 435 -2.82 11.53 -2.47
C SER A 435 -1.41 11.92 -2.04
N HIS A 436 -0.57 12.39 -2.97
CA HIS A 436 0.76 12.92 -2.63
C HIS A 436 0.67 14.13 -1.69
N THR A 437 -0.21 15.07 -1.99
CA THR A 437 -0.36 16.32 -1.23
C THR A 437 -0.91 16.07 0.18
N LEU A 438 -1.98 15.28 0.31
CA LEU A 438 -2.55 14.88 1.60
C LEU A 438 -1.55 14.06 2.42
N TYR A 439 -0.78 13.15 1.81
CA TYR A 439 0.28 12.42 2.48
C TYR A 439 1.40 13.34 3.01
N VAL A 440 1.86 14.30 2.22
CA VAL A 440 2.87 15.29 2.66
C VAL A 440 2.36 16.13 3.82
N VAL A 441 1.08 16.52 3.81
CA VAL A 441 0.43 17.23 4.92
C VAL A 441 0.28 16.35 6.16
N ALA A 442 -0.11 15.08 6.01
CA ALA A 442 -0.16 14.14 7.13
C ALA A 442 1.22 13.88 7.77
N LEU A 443 2.28 13.82 6.95
CA LEU A 443 3.66 13.61 7.42
C LEU A 443 4.20 14.71 8.33
N SER A 444 3.62 15.92 8.37
CA SER A 444 4.11 16.98 9.27
C SER A 444 3.87 16.68 10.75
N THR A 445 3.02 15.69 11.08
CA THR A 445 2.81 15.22 12.47
C THR A 445 3.88 14.25 12.98
N PHE A 446 4.85 13.88 12.14
CA PHE A 446 6.00 13.06 12.56
C PHE A 446 7.27 13.90 12.74
N ASP A 447 7.85 13.87 13.94
CA ASP A 447 9.15 14.48 14.21
C ASP A 447 10.29 13.56 13.72
N TYR A 448 10.88 13.94 12.60
CA TYR A 448 12.02 13.28 11.96
C TYR A 448 13.35 13.41 12.74
N THR A 449 13.40 14.21 13.80
CA THR A 449 14.59 14.42 14.64
C THR A 449 14.58 13.53 15.89
N THR A 450 13.43 13.40 16.57
CA THR A 450 13.28 12.50 17.73
C THR A 450 12.73 11.11 17.39
N GLY A 451 12.12 10.94 16.22
CA GLY A 451 11.47 9.69 15.79
C GLY A 451 10.11 9.45 16.46
N GLN A 452 9.38 10.51 16.79
CA GLN A 452 8.16 10.47 17.60
C GLN A 452 6.96 11.13 16.92
N VAL A 453 5.77 10.77 17.42
CA VAL A 453 4.46 11.35 17.10
C VAL A 453 3.81 11.67 18.45
N ASN A 454 3.40 12.92 18.68
CA ASN A 454 2.78 13.37 19.94
C ASN A 454 3.57 12.95 21.21
N GLY A 455 4.92 12.95 21.16
CA GLY A 455 5.79 12.52 22.26
C GLY A 455 5.87 11.00 22.49
N GLN A 456 5.28 10.19 21.60
CA GLN A 456 5.34 8.72 21.63
C GLN A 456 6.20 8.18 20.48
N THR A 457 6.96 7.12 20.72
CA THR A 457 7.71 6.42 19.67
C THR A 457 6.78 5.58 18.80
N ILE A 458 6.98 5.59 17.47
CA ILE A 458 6.07 4.93 16.50
C ILE A 458 5.77 3.46 16.85
N GLY A 459 6.75 2.74 17.40
CA GLY A 459 6.60 1.32 17.77
C GLY A 459 5.67 1.06 18.96
N ASN A 460 5.41 2.08 19.78
CA ASN A 460 4.62 2.01 21.01
C ASN A 460 3.33 2.85 20.93
N LEU A 461 3.00 3.42 19.77
CA LEU A 461 1.73 4.11 19.55
C LEU A 461 0.57 3.21 19.97
N ALA A 462 -0.25 3.74 20.89
CA ALA A 462 -1.49 3.09 21.29
C ALA A 462 -2.33 2.74 20.06
N PRO A 463 -3.13 1.66 20.07
CA PRO A 463 -4.21 1.56 19.11
C PRO A 463 -5.09 2.81 19.26
N PRO A 464 -5.64 3.36 18.17
CA PRO A 464 -6.60 4.45 18.29
C PRO A 464 -7.76 3.99 19.18
N THR A 465 -8.17 4.89 20.06
CA THR A 465 -9.30 4.70 20.97
C THR A 465 -10.46 5.54 20.47
N ASP A 466 -11.66 4.96 20.43
CA ASP A 466 -12.90 5.74 20.48
C ASP A 466 -12.76 6.75 21.65
N ASP A 467 -12.71 8.04 21.34
CA ASP A 467 -12.66 9.10 22.35
C ASP A 467 -13.99 9.07 23.13
N GLY A 468 -13.93 8.54 24.36
CA GLY A 468 -15.08 8.54 25.27
C GLY A 468 -15.53 9.96 25.61
N GLU A 469 -16.83 10.14 25.91
CA GLU A 469 -17.48 11.45 26.11
C GLU A 469 -16.83 12.35 27.19
N ASP A 470 -15.98 11.79 28.06
CA ASP A 470 -15.24 12.46 29.13
C ASP A 470 -13.86 13.03 28.73
N ALA A 471 -13.42 12.86 27.46
CA ALA A 471 -12.11 13.35 27.02
C ALA A 471 -12.03 14.89 27.04
N PRO A 472 -10.92 15.50 27.52
CA PRO A 472 -10.79 16.96 27.57
C PRO A 472 -10.74 17.56 26.16
N ILE A 473 -11.62 18.52 25.89
CA ILE A 473 -11.69 19.21 24.60
C ILE A 473 -10.43 20.08 24.39
N GLU A 474 -9.49 19.53 23.63
CA GLU A 474 -8.34 20.25 23.08
C GLU A 474 -8.80 21.30 22.05
N THR A 475 -8.27 22.53 22.14
CA THR A 475 -8.29 23.48 21.02
C THR A 475 -7.10 23.18 20.11
N TRP A 476 -7.31 23.03 18.81
CA TRP A 476 -6.22 22.86 17.84
C TRP A 476 -5.89 24.18 17.12
N SER A 477 -4.59 24.43 16.94
CA SER A 477 -4.03 25.52 16.15
C SER A 477 -3.84 25.11 14.68
N PRO A 478 -4.00 26.03 13.71
CA PRO A 478 -3.74 25.75 12.30
C PRO A 478 -2.24 25.53 12.06
N ILE A 479 -1.87 24.88 10.95
CA ILE A 479 -0.45 24.73 10.58
C ILE A 479 0.12 26.11 10.22
N VAL A 480 1.08 26.60 11.01
CA VAL A 480 1.81 27.84 10.76
C VAL A 480 3.13 27.52 10.06
N LYS A 481 3.18 27.73 8.74
CA LYS A 481 4.33 27.38 7.88
C LYS A 481 5.67 27.98 8.35
N SER A 482 5.62 29.13 9.02
CA SER A 482 6.79 29.85 9.55
C SER A 482 7.30 29.34 10.90
N GLN A 483 6.53 28.51 11.62
CA GLN A 483 6.96 27.87 12.87
C GLN A 483 7.66 26.53 12.58
N ASP A 484 7.06 25.66 11.77
CA ASP A 484 7.62 24.33 11.41
C ASP A 484 8.66 24.39 10.28
N GLN A 485 9.62 25.31 10.37
CA GLN A 485 10.68 25.47 9.36
C GLN A 485 11.49 24.18 9.13
N GLN A 486 11.66 23.35 10.16
CA GLN A 486 12.41 22.09 10.08
C GLN A 486 11.79 21.06 9.13
N PHE A 487 10.48 21.15 8.88
CA PHE A 487 9.75 20.33 7.90
C PHE A 487 9.55 21.10 6.58
N TRP A 488 8.90 22.28 6.63
CA TRP A 488 8.45 22.99 5.42
C TRP A 488 9.55 23.75 4.67
N ALA A 489 10.55 24.29 5.37
CA ALA A 489 11.64 25.07 4.76
C ALA A 489 12.88 24.21 4.43
N ARG A 490 12.82 22.89 4.65
CA ARG A 490 14.00 22.03 4.69
C ARG A 490 14.76 21.94 3.36
N HIS A 491 15.89 22.65 3.28
CA HIS A 491 16.75 22.76 2.10
C HIS A 491 17.32 21.41 1.62
N ILE A 492 17.44 21.25 0.30
CA ILE A 492 18.13 20.11 -0.32
C ILE A 492 19.59 19.99 0.12
N GLU A 493 20.26 21.12 0.39
CA GLU A 493 21.64 21.18 0.88
C GLU A 493 21.81 20.61 2.29
N SER A 494 20.75 20.59 3.12
CA SER A 494 20.78 19.90 4.44
C SER A 494 21.05 18.40 4.34
N ALA A 495 20.83 17.79 3.17
CA ALA A 495 21.11 16.37 2.93
C ALA A 495 22.58 16.07 2.56
N ASP A 496 23.47 17.06 2.49
CA ASP A 496 24.92 16.85 2.30
C ASP A 496 25.72 16.97 3.62
N GLY A 497 25.07 17.31 4.74
CA GLY A 497 25.70 17.48 6.05
C GLY A 497 26.01 16.16 6.81
N PRO A 498 26.80 16.22 7.89
CA PRO A 498 27.17 15.03 8.68
C PRO A 498 25.97 14.29 9.30
N ASP A 499 24.85 14.99 9.53
CA ASP A 499 23.60 14.42 10.04
C ASP A 499 22.80 13.60 9.01
N GLN A 500 23.39 13.31 7.83
CA GLN A 500 22.90 12.33 6.85
C GLN A 500 22.48 10.99 7.48
N LEU A 501 23.15 10.55 8.55
CA LEU A 501 22.85 9.26 9.20
C LEU A 501 21.63 9.29 10.14
N ALA A 502 21.10 10.47 10.50
CA ALA A 502 20.04 10.61 11.49
C ALA A 502 18.65 10.88 10.88
N ASN A 503 18.59 11.43 9.67
CA ASN A 503 17.35 12.02 9.16
C ASN A 503 16.55 11.06 8.27
N GLU A 504 15.37 10.66 8.75
CA GLU A 504 14.47 9.71 8.06
C GLU A 504 13.61 10.37 6.94
N PHE A 505 13.84 11.66 6.67
CA PHE A 505 12.99 12.52 5.84
C PHE A 505 13.03 12.17 4.32
N PRO A 506 11.90 12.20 3.59
CA PRO A 506 11.88 11.91 2.16
C PRO A 506 12.64 12.95 1.33
N VAL A 507 13.81 12.57 0.80
CA VAL A 507 14.71 13.44 0.00
C VAL A 507 14.02 14.17 -1.16
N PHE A 508 12.96 13.60 -1.74
CA PHE A 508 12.20 14.22 -2.84
C PHE A 508 11.37 15.44 -2.40
N LEU A 509 11.06 15.58 -1.11
CA LEU A 509 10.31 16.71 -0.54
C LEU A 509 11.23 17.87 -0.12
N LEU A 510 12.55 17.71 -0.16
CA LEU A 510 13.49 18.76 0.22
C LEU A 510 13.40 19.95 -0.75
N ARG A 511 13.40 21.17 -0.18
CA ARG A 511 13.26 22.43 -0.90
C ARG A 511 14.43 22.64 -1.86
N LEU A 512 14.14 22.98 -3.12
CA LEU A 512 15.14 23.44 -4.08
C LEU A 512 15.27 24.97 -4.02
N PRO A 513 16.48 25.54 -4.16
CA PRO A 513 16.64 26.99 -4.24
C PRO A 513 16.08 27.54 -5.56
N LYS A 514 15.85 28.85 -5.60
CA LYS A 514 15.57 29.64 -6.82
C LYS A 514 16.77 29.58 -7.79
N LEU A 515 16.59 30.11 -9.00
CA LEU A 515 17.68 30.23 -9.99
C LEU A 515 18.80 31.20 -9.56
N ASN A 516 18.56 32.11 -8.61
CA ASN A 516 19.59 32.99 -8.04
C ASN A 516 20.30 32.38 -6.81
N GLY A 517 19.99 31.13 -6.43
CA GLY A 517 20.58 30.43 -5.27
C GLY A 517 19.89 30.69 -3.93
N GLU A 518 18.99 31.67 -3.83
CA GLU A 518 18.23 31.92 -2.60
C GLU A 518 17.11 30.88 -2.41
N TYR A 519 16.70 30.66 -1.16
CA TYR A 519 15.49 29.89 -0.87
C TYR A 519 14.25 30.79 -0.77
N VAL A 520 13.08 30.19 -0.97
CA VAL A 520 11.77 30.82 -0.73
C VAL A 520 11.37 30.55 0.71
N GLU A 521 11.36 31.60 1.54
CA GLU A 521 10.61 31.62 2.80
C GLU A 521 9.10 31.67 2.50
N SER A 522 8.27 31.06 3.35
CA SER A 522 6.82 31.09 3.17
C SER A 522 6.26 32.47 3.50
N THR A 523 5.70 33.14 2.49
CA THR A 523 4.97 34.41 2.60
C THR A 523 3.67 34.28 3.39
N GLU A 524 3.03 33.12 3.30
CA GLU A 524 1.75 32.85 3.97
C GLU A 524 1.92 32.48 5.46
N PRO A 525 1.10 33.04 6.37
CA PRO A 525 1.18 32.76 7.80
C PRO A 525 0.57 31.41 8.21
N CYS A 526 -0.38 30.87 7.44
CA CYS A 526 -1.10 29.64 7.76
C CYS A 526 -1.27 28.77 6.52
N MET A 527 -1.34 27.45 6.71
CA MET A 527 -1.69 26.49 5.66
C MET A 527 -3.20 26.58 5.36
N THR A 528 -3.52 26.91 4.11
CA THR A 528 -4.85 26.78 3.50
C THR A 528 -4.87 25.59 2.53
N LEU A 529 -6.05 25.11 2.14
CA LEU A 529 -6.20 24.03 1.15
C LEU A 529 -5.49 24.36 -0.17
N LEU A 530 -5.74 25.55 -0.72
CA LEU A 530 -5.12 25.96 -1.99
C LEU A 530 -3.61 26.14 -1.86
N SER A 531 -3.08 26.38 -0.66
CA SER A 531 -1.65 26.62 -0.41
C SER A 531 -0.81 25.35 -0.14
N MET A 532 -1.42 24.16 -0.10
CA MET A 532 -0.70 22.93 0.22
C MET A 532 0.42 22.68 -0.80
N PRO A 533 1.68 22.44 -0.39
CA PRO A 533 2.79 22.31 -1.32
C PRO A 533 2.77 20.96 -2.05
N VAL A 534 2.86 21.01 -3.38
CA VAL A 534 2.88 19.83 -4.25
C VAL A 534 4.33 19.43 -4.55
N MET A 535 5.04 20.18 -5.41
CA MET A 535 6.45 19.94 -5.78
C MET A 535 7.14 21.22 -6.26
N ASP A 536 8.43 21.44 -5.94
CA ASP A 536 9.15 22.60 -6.49
C ASP A 536 9.59 22.36 -7.96
N THR A 537 9.08 23.13 -8.94
CA THR A 537 9.33 22.92 -10.39
C THR A 537 10.00 24.09 -11.13
N TYR A 538 10.30 25.19 -10.44
CA TYR A 538 10.73 26.52 -10.94
C TYR A 538 11.69 26.53 -12.13
N MET A 539 11.19 26.90 -13.31
CA MET A 539 12.00 27.10 -14.53
C MET A 539 12.35 28.57 -14.81
N THR A 540 11.80 29.53 -14.06
CA THR A 540 11.95 30.98 -14.33
C THR A 540 12.44 31.75 -13.10
N ALA A 541 13.19 32.83 -13.32
CA ALA A 541 13.81 33.61 -12.24
C ALA A 541 12.84 34.56 -11.51
N ALA A 542 11.67 34.84 -12.09
CA ALA A 542 10.67 35.75 -11.55
C ALA A 542 9.63 35.08 -10.65
N MET A 543 9.54 33.74 -10.64
CA MET A 543 8.56 33.01 -9.83
C MET A 543 9.08 32.78 -8.40
N THR A 544 8.26 33.17 -7.42
CA THR A 544 8.66 33.35 -6.02
C THR A 544 8.13 32.28 -5.05
N GLU A 545 7.24 31.40 -5.48
CA GLU A 545 6.46 30.51 -4.59
C GLU A 545 6.28 29.12 -5.19
N THR A 546 6.31 28.09 -4.35
CA THR A 546 6.35 26.68 -4.76
C THR A 546 4.98 26.06 -5.06
N VAL A 547 4.88 25.26 -6.13
CA VAL A 547 3.62 24.83 -6.76
C VAL A 547 2.66 24.32 -5.70
N THR A 548 1.55 25.04 -5.58
CA THR A 548 0.53 24.75 -4.58
C THR A 548 -0.54 23.84 -5.15
N LEU A 549 -1.38 23.26 -4.29
CA LEU A 549 -2.51 22.46 -4.74
C LEU A 549 -3.47 23.30 -5.58
N GLY A 550 -3.68 24.57 -5.23
CA GLY A 550 -4.48 25.52 -6.01
C GLY A 550 -3.97 25.71 -7.44
N ASP A 551 -2.65 25.87 -7.61
CA ASP A 551 -2.03 25.99 -8.95
C ASP A 551 -2.40 24.81 -9.86
N VAL A 552 -2.32 23.58 -9.34
CA VAL A 552 -2.55 22.36 -10.14
C VAL A 552 -4.03 22.03 -10.30
N LEU A 553 -4.88 22.36 -9.32
CA LEU A 553 -6.34 22.27 -9.48
C LEU A 553 -6.82 23.20 -10.61
N VAL A 554 -6.24 24.40 -10.72
CA VAL A 554 -6.48 25.32 -11.85
C VAL A 554 -5.92 24.78 -13.16
N GLU A 555 -4.65 24.33 -13.19
CA GLU A 555 -4.00 23.77 -14.39
C GLU A 555 -4.80 22.60 -14.99
N ARG A 556 -5.28 21.69 -14.13
CA ARG A 556 -6.02 20.49 -14.52
C ARG A 556 -7.54 20.67 -14.60
N ASN A 557 -8.04 21.89 -14.39
CA ASN A 557 -9.47 22.21 -14.43
C ASN A 557 -10.33 21.36 -13.45
N ILE A 558 -9.78 21.08 -12.26
CA ILE A 558 -10.46 20.30 -11.21
C ILE A 558 -11.27 21.27 -10.34
N THR A 559 -12.59 21.28 -10.55
CA THR A 559 -13.52 22.23 -9.90
C THR A 559 -14.47 21.60 -8.88
N SER A 560 -14.55 20.26 -8.78
CA SER A 560 -15.31 19.60 -7.72
C SER A 560 -14.43 19.22 -6.52
N MET A 561 -14.95 19.50 -5.33
CA MET A 561 -14.38 19.08 -4.06
C MET A 561 -14.46 17.55 -3.85
N ASP A 562 -15.36 16.85 -4.56
CA ASP A 562 -15.47 15.38 -4.53
C ASP A 562 -14.16 14.67 -4.87
N VAL A 563 -13.34 15.25 -5.74
CA VAL A 563 -12.06 14.67 -6.18
C VAL A 563 -11.04 14.65 -5.02
N ILE A 564 -11.21 15.54 -4.04
CA ILE A 564 -10.39 15.60 -2.82
C ILE A 564 -10.96 14.67 -1.75
N PHE A 565 -12.29 14.59 -1.61
CA PHE A 565 -12.95 13.75 -0.60
C PHE A 565 -13.00 12.26 -0.94
N ASN A 566 -13.00 11.90 -2.22
CA ASN A 566 -13.03 10.53 -2.72
C ASN A 566 -11.64 10.10 -3.27
N CYS A 567 -10.59 10.84 -2.89
CA CYS A 567 -9.20 10.50 -3.18
C CYS A 567 -8.81 9.20 -2.47
N SER A 568 -8.14 8.29 -3.17
CA SER A 568 -7.92 6.90 -2.73
C SER A 568 -7.19 6.78 -1.39
N ILE A 569 -6.40 7.76 -0.97
CA ILE A 569 -5.69 7.76 0.32
C ILE A 569 -6.61 8.04 1.54
N VAL A 570 -7.82 8.54 1.33
CA VAL A 570 -8.77 8.89 2.40
C VAL A 570 -9.50 7.63 2.87
N GLN A 571 -9.17 7.14 4.07
CA GLN A 571 -9.83 5.97 4.66
C GLN A 571 -11.26 6.31 5.10
N GLU A 572 -11.43 7.46 5.75
CA GLU A 572 -12.72 7.96 6.23
C GLU A 572 -12.77 9.48 6.08
N LYS A 573 -13.99 10.01 5.91
CA LYS A 573 -14.26 11.44 5.85
C LYS A 573 -15.46 11.73 6.74
N LYS A 574 -15.42 12.82 7.49
CA LYS A 574 -16.53 13.27 8.35
C LYS A 574 -16.74 14.77 8.16
N ILE A 575 -17.99 15.21 8.14
CA ILE A 575 -18.35 16.62 7.98
C ILE A 575 -18.95 17.21 9.26
N TYR A 576 -18.62 18.47 9.54
CA TYR A 576 -18.91 19.16 10.80
C TYR A 576 -19.48 20.56 10.53
N PHE A 577 -20.43 20.99 11.36
CA PHE A 577 -20.89 22.39 11.39
C PHE A 577 -20.59 23.04 12.74
N ALA A 578 -20.42 24.36 12.74
CA ALA A 578 -20.31 25.15 13.97
C ALA A 578 -21.72 25.60 14.43
N PRO A 579 -22.30 25.08 15.54
CA PRO A 579 -23.69 25.37 15.91
C PRO A 579 -23.96 26.86 16.22
N LYS A 580 -22.92 27.57 16.68
CA LYS A 580 -22.95 29.02 16.95
C LYS A 580 -22.71 29.88 15.70
N HIS A 581 -22.11 29.30 14.66
CA HIS A 581 -21.72 29.99 13.42
C HIS A 581 -22.22 29.16 12.23
N LYS A 582 -23.53 29.24 11.93
CA LYS A 582 -24.23 28.46 10.89
C LYS A 582 -23.70 28.64 9.46
N HIS A 583 -22.70 29.50 9.26
CA HIS A 583 -22.00 29.76 8.01
C HIS A 583 -20.56 29.24 8.02
N LEU A 584 -20.21 28.33 8.94
CA LEU A 584 -18.93 27.62 8.96
C LEU A 584 -19.14 26.11 8.97
N THR A 585 -18.56 25.46 7.96
CA THR A 585 -18.42 24.01 7.83
C THR A 585 -16.95 23.63 7.99
N CYS A 586 -16.65 22.43 8.48
CA CYS A 586 -15.31 21.86 8.50
C CYS A 586 -15.39 20.39 8.10
N ILE A 587 -14.36 19.87 7.45
CA ILE A 587 -14.30 18.46 7.00
C ILE A 587 -13.01 17.83 7.48
N ALA A 588 -13.15 16.66 8.11
CA ALA A 588 -12.08 15.75 8.45
C ALA A 588 -11.83 14.77 7.29
N LEU A 589 -10.56 14.55 6.97
CA LEU A 589 -10.09 13.48 6.10
C LEU A 589 -9.08 12.62 6.88
N GLU A 590 -9.42 11.35 7.10
CA GLU A 590 -8.56 10.40 7.80
C GLU A 590 -7.63 9.70 6.81
N VAL A 591 -6.33 9.77 7.10
CA VAL A 591 -5.25 9.15 6.32
C VAL A 591 -4.51 8.15 7.18
N GLN A 592 -4.62 6.86 6.87
CA GLN A 592 -3.85 5.83 7.57
C GLN A 592 -2.41 5.79 7.04
N LEU A 593 -1.50 6.41 7.78
CA LEU A 593 -0.06 6.38 7.49
C LEU A 593 0.55 5.03 7.89
N MET A 594 0.13 4.44 9.00
CA MET A 594 0.51 3.09 9.45
C MET A 594 -0.61 2.46 10.29
N LYS A 595 -0.49 1.16 10.59
CA LYS A 595 -1.52 0.38 11.32
C LYS A 595 -2.00 0.98 12.65
N ASN A 596 -1.13 1.66 13.41
CA ASN A 596 -1.46 2.35 14.66
C ASN A 596 -1.21 3.88 14.51
N TYR A 597 -1.31 4.41 13.30
CA TYR A 597 -0.99 5.80 12.98
C TYR A 597 -1.93 6.31 11.89
N THR A 598 -3.16 6.61 12.32
CA THR A 598 -4.12 7.40 11.55
C THR A 598 -3.86 8.87 11.84
N VAL A 599 -3.89 9.70 10.80
CA VAL A 599 -3.76 11.16 10.88
C VAL A 599 -5.00 11.78 10.29
N THR A 600 -5.68 12.64 11.03
CA THR A 600 -6.82 13.39 10.51
C THR A 600 -6.38 14.79 10.08
N ILE A 601 -6.69 15.14 8.83
CA ILE A 601 -6.54 16.47 8.27
C ILE A 601 -7.91 17.16 8.33
N PHE A 602 -8.01 18.27 9.06
CA PHE A 602 -9.21 19.10 9.10
C PHE A 602 -9.04 20.32 8.20
N ILE A 603 -10.00 20.51 7.29
CA ILE A 603 -10.05 21.65 6.37
C ILE A 603 -11.28 22.49 6.76
N ALA A 604 -11.08 23.75 7.12
CA ALA A 604 -12.18 24.68 7.37
C ALA A 604 -12.70 25.32 6.06
N ALA A 605 -14.01 25.57 5.99
CA ALA A 605 -14.60 26.38 4.93
C ALA A 605 -14.27 27.87 5.15
N GLU A 606 -14.14 28.62 4.07
CA GLU A 606 -13.97 30.08 4.09
C GLU A 606 -15.28 30.76 4.50
N VAL A 607 -16.37 30.44 3.78
CA VAL A 607 -17.76 30.84 4.04
C VAL A 607 -18.70 29.70 3.62
N GLY A 608 -19.69 29.39 4.46
CA GLY A 608 -20.68 28.35 4.19
C GLY A 608 -20.03 26.97 4.10
N ALA A 609 -20.14 26.33 2.94
CA ALA A 609 -19.47 25.08 2.58
C ALA A 609 -18.50 25.25 1.40
N ALA A 610 -18.00 26.49 1.18
CA ALA A 610 -16.98 26.77 0.18
C ALA A 610 -15.57 26.62 0.78
N PHE A 611 -14.75 25.75 0.21
CA PHE A 611 -13.40 25.42 0.68
C PHE A 611 -12.33 26.01 -0.24
N GLY A 612 -11.24 26.50 0.33
CA GLY A 612 -10.12 27.06 -0.45
C GLY A 612 -9.09 27.77 0.42
N THR A 613 -9.42 28.98 0.90
CA THR A 613 -8.56 29.85 1.72
C THR A 613 -8.69 29.59 3.24
N GLY A 614 -9.65 28.77 3.66
CA GLY A 614 -9.84 28.37 5.06
C GLY A 614 -8.67 27.59 5.63
N SER A 615 -8.50 27.68 6.95
CA SER A 615 -7.36 27.12 7.69
C SER A 615 -7.33 25.58 7.67
N VAL A 616 -6.12 25.01 7.61
CA VAL A 616 -5.86 23.57 7.70
C VAL A 616 -5.21 23.23 9.04
N TYR A 617 -5.71 22.17 9.66
CA TYR A 617 -5.24 21.59 10.92
C TYR A 617 -4.94 20.10 10.68
N VAL A 618 -3.97 19.54 11.38
CA VAL A 618 -3.61 18.12 11.24
C VAL A 618 -3.26 17.56 12.60
N GLN A 619 -3.86 16.43 12.97
CA GLN A 619 -3.61 15.78 14.25
C GLN A 619 -3.47 14.27 14.08
N ALA A 620 -2.48 13.69 14.75
CA ALA A 620 -2.25 12.24 14.77
C ALA A 620 -3.21 11.49 15.72
N LYS A 621 -4.49 11.51 15.37
CA LYS A 621 -5.56 10.67 15.94
C LYS A 621 -6.71 10.50 14.92
N GLU A 622 -7.60 9.55 15.16
CA GLU A 622 -8.88 9.40 14.43
C GLU A 622 -9.80 10.59 14.73
N SER A 623 -10.80 10.84 13.87
CA SER A 623 -11.59 12.07 13.95
C SER A 623 -12.73 11.97 14.98
N PRO A 624 -12.70 12.77 16.07
CA PRO A 624 -13.71 12.71 17.13
C PRO A 624 -14.99 13.45 16.71
N SER A 625 -16.14 13.10 17.30
CA SER A 625 -17.44 13.71 16.93
C SER A 625 -17.61 15.18 17.36
N TYR A 626 -16.70 15.72 18.19
CA TYR A 626 -16.64 17.12 18.60
C TYR A 626 -15.22 17.65 18.46
N VAL A 627 -15.06 18.85 17.92
CA VAL A 627 -13.76 19.50 17.68
C VAL A 627 -13.82 20.99 18.08
N ARG A 628 -12.68 21.55 18.50
CA ARG A 628 -12.51 23.01 18.67
C ARG A 628 -11.31 23.51 17.87
N LEU A 629 -11.55 24.42 16.92
CA LEU A 629 -10.52 24.97 16.03
C LEU A 629 -10.29 26.45 16.32
N HIS A 630 -9.03 26.87 16.42
CA HIS A 630 -8.64 28.26 16.59
C HIS A 630 -8.48 28.95 15.23
N ASN A 631 -9.19 30.05 14.97
CA ASN A 631 -9.16 30.84 13.72
C ASN A 631 -9.42 30.02 12.42
N PRO A 632 -10.60 29.39 12.26
CA PRO A 632 -10.91 28.51 11.11
C PRO A 632 -11.03 29.24 9.76
N SER A 633 -11.46 30.50 9.77
CA SER A 633 -11.64 31.33 8.57
C SER A 633 -10.96 32.69 8.83
N PRO A 634 -10.36 33.36 7.83
CA PRO A 634 -9.80 34.70 7.99
C PRO A 634 -10.82 35.74 8.46
N THR A 635 -12.13 35.43 8.38
CA THR A 635 -13.23 36.27 8.86
C THR A 635 -13.61 36.05 10.33
N VAL A 636 -13.09 35.00 10.99
CA VAL A 636 -13.51 34.59 12.35
C VAL A 636 -12.30 34.34 13.25
N THR A 637 -12.09 35.25 14.22
CA THR A 637 -11.03 35.17 15.22
C THR A 637 -11.53 34.51 16.51
N GLY A 638 -10.69 33.65 17.10
CA GLY A 638 -10.96 32.89 18.32
C GLY A 638 -11.33 31.42 18.08
N ASP A 639 -11.77 30.77 19.15
CA ASP A 639 -12.07 29.33 19.21
C ASP A 639 -13.50 29.03 18.74
N VAL A 640 -13.63 28.25 17.66
CA VAL A 640 -14.93 27.79 17.14
C VAL A 640 -15.12 26.31 17.45
N ALA A 641 -16.27 25.99 18.05
CA ALA A 641 -16.70 24.62 18.31
C ALA A 641 -17.43 24.05 17.09
N PHE A 642 -17.00 22.88 16.63
CA PHE A 642 -17.54 22.12 15.51
C PHE A 642 -18.11 20.78 16.00
N VAL A 643 -19.27 20.39 15.48
CA VAL A 643 -19.97 19.14 15.83
C VAL A 643 -20.22 18.36 14.55
N GLN A 644 -19.96 17.05 14.59
CA GLN A 644 -20.16 16.12 13.47
C GLN A 644 -21.64 16.11 13.02
N VAL A 645 -21.85 15.99 11.71
CA VAL A 645 -23.18 15.76 11.12
C VAL A 645 -23.63 14.32 11.37
N VAL A 646 -24.94 14.14 11.58
CA VAL A 646 -25.55 12.81 11.71
C VAL A 646 -25.57 12.12 10.34
N ASP A 647 -25.23 10.84 10.31
CA ASP A 647 -25.05 9.98 9.12
C ASP A 647 -26.14 10.16 8.05
N GLU A 648 -27.40 10.41 8.45
CA GLU A 648 -28.56 10.59 7.56
C GLU A 648 -28.47 11.84 6.67
N ASP A 649 -27.85 12.94 7.13
CA ASP A 649 -27.68 14.19 6.38
C ASP A 649 -26.24 14.36 5.83
N GLU A 650 -25.29 13.49 6.21
CA GLU A 650 -23.87 13.62 5.82
C GLU A 650 -23.67 13.64 4.29
N LEU A 651 -24.34 12.75 3.55
CA LEU A 651 -24.26 12.70 2.09
C LEU A 651 -24.79 14.00 1.43
N ARG A 652 -25.83 14.60 2.02
CA ARG A 652 -26.35 15.91 1.58
C ARG A 652 -25.38 17.03 1.89
N ALA A 653 -24.75 17.00 3.07
CA ALA A 653 -23.79 18.00 3.49
C ALA A 653 -22.55 17.98 2.57
N PHE A 654 -21.99 16.80 2.27
CA PHE A 654 -20.91 16.66 1.28
C PHE A 654 -21.31 17.14 -0.12
N ALA A 655 -22.51 16.81 -0.60
CA ALA A 655 -23.03 17.30 -1.88
C ALA A 655 -23.31 18.81 -1.93
N SER A 656 -23.25 19.52 -0.79
CA SER A 656 -23.32 20.99 -0.74
C SER A 656 -21.95 21.69 -0.76
N CYS A 657 -20.86 20.93 -0.69
CA CYS A 657 -19.50 21.47 -0.63
C CYS A 657 -19.02 21.95 -2.00
N SER A 658 -18.47 23.17 -2.06
CA SER A 658 -17.88 23.75 -3.27
C SER A 658 -16.41 24.08 -3.06
N LEU A 659 -15.66 24.12 -4.15
CA LEU A 659 -14.23 24.46 -4.19
C LEU A 659 -14.10 25.89 -4.72
N ASN A 660 -13.71 26.83 -3.86
CA ASN A 660 -13.57 28.23 -4.21
C ASN A 660 -12.23 28.49 -4.90
N ILE A 661 -12.20 28.29 -6.22
CA ILE A 661 -11.06 28.58 -7.10
C ILE A 661 -11.48 29.70 -8.05
N ASP A 662 -10.66 30.74 -8.14
CA ASP A 662 -10.81 31.78 -9.16
C ASP A 662 -10.22 31.29 -10.50
N PRO A 663 -11.03 31.06 -11.56
CA PRO A 663 -10.50 30.67 -12.86
C PRO A 663 -9.71 31.80 -13.55
N ALA A 664 -9.83 33.06 -13.09
CA ALA A 664 -9.00 34.17 -13.55
C ALA A 664 -7.61 34.18 -12.88
N SER A 665 -7.41 33.51 -11.74
CA SER A 665 -6.09 33.34 -11.10
C SER A 665 -5.24 32.25 -11.77
N ARG A 666 -5.39 32.06 -13.09
CA ARG A 666 -4.59 31.13 -13.90
C ARG A 666 -3.11 31.51 -13.83
N ARG A 667 -2.35 30.80 -12.98
CA ARG A 667 -0.93 30.58 -13.22
C ARG A 667 -0.81 29.68 -14.46
N GLU A 668 -0.79 30.30 -15.64
CA GLU A 668 -0.23 29.63 -16.81
C GLU A 668 1.22 29.25 -16.45
N LEU A 669 1.49 27.95 -16.34
CA LEU A 669 2.86 27.42 -16.27
C LEU A 669 3.51 27.66 -17.62
N MET A 670 3.92 28.91 -17.88
CA MET A 670 4.37 29.38 -19.19
C MET A 670 5.44 28.45 -19.73
N HIS A 671 5.01 27.61 -20.67
CA HIS A 671 5.89 26.78 -21.44
C HIS A 671 6.80 27.73 -22.22
N ARG A 672 8.11 27.52 -22.15
CA ARG A 672 9.02 28.12 -23.12
C ARG A 672 8.54 27.66 -24.49
N ASP A 673 8.22 28.59 -25.38
CA ASP A 673 7.49 28.30 -26.63
C ASP A 673 8.02 27.04 -27.30
N LEU A 674 7.14 26.05 -27.54
CA LEU A 674 7.50 24.95 -28.41
C LEU A 674 7.78 25.59 -29.78
N PRO A 675 9.00 25.44 -30.35
CA PRO A 675 9.31 26.06 -31.63
C PRO A 675 8.28 25.64 -32.67
N GLU A 676 7.76 26.59 -33.45
CA GLU A 676 6.49 26.52 -34.22
C GLU A 676 6.34 25.27 -35.12
N HIS A 677 7.44 24.60 -35.44
CA HIS A 677 7.49 23.28 -36.06
C HIS A 677 7.09 22.10 -35.14
N ILE A 678 6.35 22.35 -34.04
CA ILE A 678 5.67 21.34 -33.22
C ILE A 678 4.25 21.82 -32.86
N SER A 679 3.44 22.06 -33.89
CA SER A 679 1.99 21.88 -33.80
C SER A 679 1.63 20.39 -33.88
N ILE A 680 0.45 20.04 -33.37
CA ILE A 680 -0.29 18.81 -33.68
C ILE A 680 -1.37 19.17 -34.70
#